data_AF-A0A8J1YQ75-F1
#
_entry.id   AF-A0A8J1YQ75-F1
#
_cell.length_a   1.000
_cell.length_b   1.000
_cell.length_c   1.000
_cell.angle_alpha   90.00
_cell.angle_beta   90.00
_cell.angle_gamma   90.00
#
_symmetry.space_group_name_H-M   'P 1'
#
loop_
_entity.id
_entity.type
_entity.pdbx_description
1 polymer ?
#
loop_
_entity_poly.entity_id
_entity_poly.type
_entity_poly.pdbx_seq_one_letter_code
_entity_poly.pdbx_strand_id
1 'polypeptide(L)'
;MNRSGAEAFARLAQQLNKARMQATGGGGGTGGGGGQNPFNNIPGGAKGFMTGGGLIAVLAVGGLAINSSIFNVDGGHRAIKYSRLHGIRSDIYPEGTHLMLPWVESPVIYDVRAKPRNIASLTGTKDLQMVNITCRVLSRPSVNDLPTIYRELGTDYDERVLPSIVNEVLKSVVAQFNASQLITQREMVSRLVRENLTRRARRFNLILDDVSITHVAFSPEFTHAVEAKQVAQQIAQRAAFLVDQAIQEKQSIIVRAQGEARSAELIGEAVRTNKGFLQLRRLEAAREIATTLAQSGNRVMLDAKSLLLNVAEDDVLNSTMSKNSKSAVPQLAKNFPTSTASPSQTFRWPGVTPESTATVRRILEENNRTCDIYEKLRFAHNHFPHSALTRYALGAPPQLLEDTWENDSSHLVSLDPHGSDREVDLSRVPDKITRDNWDDPAHLGFDGSYSRYLAFFHEEIERLSPMGTIGEYLLSPRAFQAPAQMLVRSFGGVLHPFIHIGFGLDFRDRIVLAEGLAEAAIHKAEAFSGLFPADWPKSILSSPSSPNDELVSHQWGDGSTPRLPRAGKSLLEIYGLFVSDPQLKPVDYISDTTTDNRLTAAQKEGRAEKLLELAGEWSLSDSELGDGEGGWERKVEELSVLVTLMACATGRQGHAPKVDFFLMHNLTSSIFLPAYMSNLSPPHRRLILHTYLIIVMITALSRGRPHFNTDLIMSYNPYPIAPRTGINNSKGEFLSDPSNEKTRNAWLSLVESSLYAEDSHTPKSIRSLLHHSTLYGGIPAGGFIGAEAARQLIPGICTADGSIFVRAAGMIMDVKGWCREGEKVRPWDMKPSGYDEAWEK
;
A
#
# COMPACT_ATOMS: atom_id res chain seq x y z
N MET A 1 15.45 -26.47 47.69
CA MET A 1 15.22 -27.55 48.69
C MET A 1 15.66 -28.87 48.09
N ASN A 2 16.83 -29.38 48.49
CA ASN A 2 17.49 -30.55 47.88
C ASN A 2 16.79 -31.86 48.30
N ARG A 3 16.09 -32.50 47.35
CA ARG A 3 15.50 -33.84 47.49
C ARG A 3 16.55 -34.97 47.58
N SER A 4 17.82 -34.70 47.30
CA SER A 4 18.89 -35.71 47.22
C SER A 4 19.31 -36.30 48.58
N GLY A 5 19.18 -35.57 49.68
CA GLY A 5 19.58 -36.04 51.02
C GLY A 5 18.64 -37.10 51.60
N ALA A 6 17.34 -36.98 51.35
CA ALA A 6 16.34 -37.93 51.82
C ALA A 6 16.43 -39.28 51.09
N GLU A 7 16.74 -39.26 49.80
CA GLU A 7 16.91 -40.47 48.99
C GLU A 7 18.19 -41.25 49.35
N ALA A 8 19.28 -40.55 49.69
CA ALA A 8 20.50 -41.17 50.18
C ALA A 8 20.29 -41.89 51.53
N PHE A 9 19.49 -41.30 52.42
CA PHE A 9 19.16 -41.88 53.72
C PHE A 9 18.23 -43.09 53.58
N ALA A 10 17.25 -43.05 52.67
CA ALA A 10 16.37 -44.19 52.38
C ALA A 10 17.14 -45.40 51.83
N ARG A 11 18.13 -45.17 50.96
CA ARG A 11 18.99 -46.24 50.40
C ARG A 11 19.91 -46.85 51.47
N LEU A 12 20.48 -46.04 52.36
CA LEU A 12 21.31 -46.53 53.46
C LEU A 12 20.49 -47.34 54.48
N ALA A 13 19.28 -46.88 54.81
CA ALA A 13 18.36 -47.61 55.69
C ALA A 13 17.92 -48.95 55.09
N GLN A 14 17.67 -49.01 53.78
CA GLN A 14 17.36 -50.25 53.08
C GLN A 14 18.55 -51.23 53.05
N GLN A 15 19.78 -50.74 52.83
CA GLN A 15 20.99 -51.57 52.88
C GLN A 15 21.27 -52.13 54.28
N LEU A 16 21.07 -51.33 55.33
CA LEU A 16 21.21 -51.77 56.72
C LEU A 16 20.16 -52.81 57.12
N ASN A 17 18.91 -52.68 56.65
CA ASN A 17 17.88 -53.70 56.88
C ASN A 17 18.19 -55.01 56.14
N LYS A 18 18.78 -54.94 54.93
CA LYS A 18 19.20 -56.11 54.16
C LYS A 18 20.36 -56.86 54.83
N ALA A 19 21.34 -56.12 55.36
CA ALA A 19 22.45 -56.67 56.13
C ALA A 19 21.99 -57.30 57.46
N ARG A 20 20.97 -56.72 58.11
CA ARG A 20 20.39 -57.24 59.36
C ARG A 20 19.61 -58.54 59.15
N MET A 21 18.94 -58.73 58.00
CA MET A 21 18.23 -59.98 57.70
C MET A 21 19.14 -61.14 57.29
N GLN A 22 20.34 -60.86 56.76
CA GLN A 22 21.33 -61.89 56.45
C GLN A 22 22.13 -62.38 57.67
N ALA A 23 22.08 -61.66 58.80
CA ALA A 23 22.83 -61.98 60.03
C ALA A 23 22.07 -62.85 61.05
N THR A 24 20.83 -63.28 60.77
CA THR A 24 19.96 -64.02 61.72
C THR A 24 19.59 -65.44 61.28
N GLY A 25 20.36 -66.10 60.43
CA GLY A 25 20.11 -67.50 60.04
C GLY A 25 21.38 -68.33 59.92
N GLY A 26 21.58 -69.27 60.85
CA GLY A 26 22.48 -70.42 60.69
C GLY A 26 23.63 -70.48 61.69
N GLY A 27 23.52 -71.38 62.68
CA GLY A 27 24.58 -71.69 63.63
C GLY A 27 25.51 -72.82 63.19
N GLY A 28 26.61 -72.99 63.95
CA GLY A 28 27.38 -74.24 64.03
C GLY A 28 28.90 -74.10 63.92
N GLY A 29 29.63 -74.47 64.99
CA GLY A 29 30.88 -75.23 64.88
C GLY A 29 32.24 -74.51 64.91
N THR A 30 32.90 -74.58 66.08
CA THR A 30 34.31 -75.00 66.33
C THR A 30 35.53 -74.40 65.59
N GLY A 31 36.53 -74.00 66.41
CA GLY A 31 37.98 -73.94 66.10
C GLY A 31 38.48 -72.58 65.60
N GLY A 32 39.59 -71.97 66.02
CA GLY A 32 40.76 -72.36 66.82
C GLY A 32 41.96 -71.53 66.33
N GLY A 33 42.74 -70.91 67.25
CA GLY A 33 44.00 -70.19 66.99
C GLY A 33 43.83 -68.74 66.51
N GLY A 34 44.52 -67.71 67.02
CA GLY A 34 45.78 -67.63 67.75
C GLY A 34 46.61 -66.51 67.10
N GLY A 35 46.77 -65.36 67.75
CA GLY A 35 47.58 -64.25 67.25
C GLY A 35 47.54 -63.03 68.17
N GLN A 36 48.69 -62.61 68.65
CA GLN A 36 48.92 -61.80 69.86
C GLN A 36 48.67 -60.30 69.74
N ASN A 37 48.18 -59.74 70.86
CA ASN A 37 48.29 -58.34 71.26
C ASN A 37 49.76 -57.88 71.38
N PRO A 38 49.99 -56.58 71.27
CA PRO A 38 50.62 -55.90 72.40
C PRO A 38 49.89 -54.60 72.77
N PHE A 39 50.22 -54.07 73.96
CA PHE A 39 49.65 -52.91 74.65
C PHE A 39 48.51 -53.21 75.64
N ASN A 40 48.91 -53.91 76.70
CA ASN A 40 48.32 -53.78 78.03
C ASN A 40 49.22 -52.84 78.86
N ASN A 41 48.75 -51.63 79.19
CA ASN A 41 48.93 -50.96 80.50
C ASN A 41 48.44 -49.50 80.47
N ILE A 42 47.21 -49.24 80.92
CA ILE A 42 46.87 -48.07 81.76
C ILE A 42 45.77 -48.51 82.76
N PRO A 43 45.87 -48.21 84.07
CA PRO A 43 44.99 -48.77 85.09
C PRO A 43 43.71 -47.95 85.29
N GLY A 44 42.59 -48.67 85.52
CA GLY A 44 41.60 -48.36 86.54
C GLY A 44 40.65 -47.17 86.34
N GLY A 45 39.39 -47.48 85.98
CA GLY A 45 38.23 -46.78 86.55
C GLY A 45 37.25 -46.16 85.56
N ALA A 46 36.26 -46.94 85.12
CA ALA A 46 34.81 -46.62 85.04
C ALA A 46 34.16 -47.45 83.93
N LYS A 47 33.30 -48.39 84.38
CA LYS A 47 32.51 -49.31 83.55
C LYS A 47 31.37 -48.57 82.85
N GLY A 48 31.11 -48.95 81.60
CA GLY A 48 29.74 -49.10 81.09
C GLY A 48 29.13 -47.93 80.30
N PHE A 49 29.59 -47.70 79.07
CA PHE A 49 28.72 -47.19 77.98
C PHE A 49 29.27 -47.44 76.55
N MET A 50 30.43 -48.09 76.41
CA MET A 50 31.17 -48.15 75.16
C MET A 50 31.27 -49.59 74.63
N THR A 51 30.16 -50.14 74.16
CA THR A 51 30.13 -51.34 73.31
C THR A 51 29.44 -51.00 72.00
N GLY A 52 30.21 -50.83 70.92
CA GLY A 52 29.81 -50.83 69.50
C GLY A 52 28.69 -49.88 69.06
N GLY A 53 27.44 -50.13 69.47
CA GLY A 53 26.25 -49.41 69.02
C GLY A 53 26.06 -48.02 69.63
N GLY A 54 26.44 -47.82 70.90
CA GLY A 54 26.31 -46.51 71.58
C GLY A 54 27.25 -45.45 71.00
N LEU A 55 28.49 -45.84 70.67
CA LEU A 55 29.47 -44.94 70.05
C LEU A 55 29.05 -44.56 68.61
N ILE A 56 28.50 -45.50 67.84
CA ILE A 56 27.98 -45.23 66.50
C ILE A 56 26.76 -44.29 66.54
N ALA A 57 25.85 -44.47 67.50
CA ALA A 57 24.71 -43.56 67.67
C ALA A 57 25.16 -42.14 68.07
N VAL A 58 26.13 -42.01 68.98
CA VAL A 58 26.71 -40.71 69.36
C VAL A 58 27.45 -40.06 68.19
N LEU A 59 28.21 -40.84 67.40
CA LEU A 59 28.88 -40.34 66.18
C LEU A 59 27.89 -39.96 65.08
N ALA A 60 26.80 -40.70 64.91
CA ALA A 60 25.75 -40.39 63.94
C ALA A 60 24.97 -39.13 64.34
N VAL A 61 24.57 -39.02 65.61
CA VAL A 61 23.90 -37.82 66.15
C VAL A 61 24.84 -36.63 66.13
N GLY A 62 26.12 -36.81 66.49
CA GLY A 62 27.15 -35.78 66.43
C GLY A 62 27.44 -35.33 64.98
N GLY A 63 27.52 -36.27 64.04
CA GLY A 63 27.70 -35.98 62.61
C GLY A 63 26.49 -35.24 62.00
N LEU A 64 25.26 -35.63 62.37
CA LEU A 64 24.04 -34.91 61.97
C LEU A 64 23.97 -33.51 62.61
N ALA A 65 24.41 -33.36 63.86
CA ALA A 65 24.50 -32.07 64.53
C ALA A 65 25.52 -31.16 63.84
N ILE A 66 26.71 -31.66 63.50
CA ILE A 66 27.73 -30.89 62.76
C ILE A 66 27.20 -30.49 61.37
N ASN A 67 26.63 -31.43 60.62
CA ASN A 67 26.11 -31.15 59.27
C ASN A 67 24.95 -30.14 59.29
N SER A 68 24.08 -30.20 60.31
CA SER A 68 23.00 -29.22 60.48
C SER A 68 23.46 -27.89 61.10
N SER A 69 24.69 -27.83 61.63
CA SER A 69 25.31 -26.62 62.15
C SER A 69 26.10 -25.84 61.10
N ILE A 70 26.21 -26.35 59.87
CA ILE A 70 26.97 -25.72 58.79
C ILE A 70 26.00 -25.17 57.75
N PHE A 71 26.24 -23.93 57.28
CA PHE A 71 25.58 -23.38 56.11
C PHE A 71 26.58 -22.69 55.19
N ASN A 72 26.32 -22.75 53.88
CA ASN A 72 27.17 -22.16 52.85
C ASN A 72 26.53 -20.90 52.28
N VAL A 73 27.35 -19.90 52.01
CA VAL A 73 26.98 -18.66 51.31
C VAL A 73 27.70 -18.64 49.97
N ASP A 74 26.93 -18.72 48.88
CA ASP A 74 27.45 -18.72 47.53
C ASP A 74 28.03 -17.36 47.12
N GLY A 75 28.91 -17.35 46.11
CA GLY A 75 29.52 -16.13 45.58
C GLY A 75 28.48 -15.11 45.12
N GLY A 76 28.64 -13.86 45.53
CA GLY A 76 27.68 -12.78 45.26
C GLY A 76 26.40 -12.78 46.13
N HIS A 77 26.35 -13.61 47.17
CA HIS A 77 25.34 -13.53 48.23
C HIS A 77 25.96 -13.09 49.56
N ARG A 78 25.11 -12.65 50.49
CA ARG A 78 25.46 -12.34 51.88
C ARG A 78 24.40 -12.93 52.80
N ALA A 79 24.81 -13.45 53.95
CA ALA A 79 23.86 -14.01 54.91
C ALA A 79 23.78 -13.17 56.18
N ILE A 80 22.58 -13.12 56.75
CA ILE A 80 22.33 -12.63 58.11
C ILE A 80 21.77 -13.80 58.95
N LYS A 81 21.99 -13.79 60.25
CA LYS A 81 21.46 -14.82 61.15
C LYS A 81 20.25 -14.32 61.92
N TYR A 82 19.15 -15.06 61.82
CA TYR A 82 18.01 -14.94 62.71
C TYR A 82 18.19 -15.89 63.89
N SER A 83 18.20 -15.36 65.12
CA SER A 83 18.20 -16.14 66.35
C SER A 83 16.80 -16.13 66.98
N ARG A 84 16.29 -17.29 67.38
CA ARG A 84 15.01 -17.41 68.10
C ARG A 84 15.02 -16.74 69.47
N LEU A 85 16.20 -16.49 70.06
CA LEU A 85 16.35 -15.89 71.38
C LEU A 85 16.46 -14.36 71.36
N HIS A 86 17.22 -13.82 70.39
CA HIS A 86 17.59 -12.39 70.34
C HIS A 86 17.15 -11.70 69.04
N GLY A 87 16.45 -12.39 68.15
CA GLY A 87 16.04 -11.86 66.85
C GLY A 87 17.20 -11.78 65.85
N ILE A 88 17.17 -10.77 64.98
CA ILE A 88 18.11 -10.58 63.87
C ILE A 88 19.43 -10.02 64.40
N ARG A 89 20.53 -10.74 64.18
CA ARG A 89 21.88 -10.27 64.52
C ARG A 89 22.38 -9.22 63.53
N SER A 90 23.25 -8.32 63.99
CA SER A 90 23.88 -7.27 63.17
C SER A 90 25.01 -7.79 62.27
N ASP A 91 25.54 -8.98 62.55
CA ASP A 91 26.68 -9.54 61.82
C ASP A 91 26.29 -9.98 60.41
N ILE A 92 27.07 -9.54 59.41
CA ILE A 92 26.91 -9.90 58.01
C ILE A 92 27.98 -10.91 57.63
N TYR A 93 27.55 -12.07 57.12
CA TYR A 93 28.43 -13.16 56.77
C TYR A 93 28.76 -13.12 55.26
N PRO A 94 30.05 -13.05 54.88
CA PRO A 94 30.50 -13.05 53.49
C PRO A 94 30.36 -14.44 52.84
N GLU A 95 30.74 -14.56 51.58
CA GLU A 95 30.80 -15.87 50.89
C GLU A 95 31.71 -16.87 51.62
N GLY A 96 31.31 -18.14 51.64
CA GLY A 96 32.01 -19.22 52.34
C GLY A 96 31.12 -20.04 53.28
N THR A 97 31.75 -21.01 53.95
CA THR A 97 31.10 -21.92 54.90
C THR A 97 31.13 -21.34 56.31
N HIS A 98 29.96 -21.21 56.93
CA HIS A 98 29.77 -20.61 58.25
C HIS A 98 29.04 -21.55 59.19
N LEU A 99 29.30 -21.38 60.49
CA LEU A 99 28.64 -22.16 61.55
C LEU A 99 27.39 -21.46 62.07
N MET A 100 26.34 -22.21 62.35
CA MET A 100 25.12 -21.78 63.01
C MET A 100 24.72 -22.78 64.09
N LEU A 101 24.04 -22.33 65.14
CA LEU A 101 23.46 -23.25 66.11
C LEU A 101 22.14 -23.82 65.56
N PRO A 102 22.06 -25.14 65.26
CA PRO A 102 20.85 -25.73 64.73
C PRO A 102 19.70 -25.53 65.73
N TRP A 103 18.48 -25.36 65.22
CA TRP A 103 17.24 -25.08 65.99
C TRP A 103 17.12 -23.68 66.60
N VAL A 104 18.22 -23.03 66.97
CA VAL A 104 18.21 -21.68 67.58
C VAL A 104 18.47 -20.60 66.55
N GLU A 105 19.34 -20.86 65.58
CA GLU A 105 19.71 -19.91 64.54
C GLU A 105 19.26 -20.39 63.16
N SER A 106 18.92 -19.45 62.28
CA SER A 106 18.56 -19.72 60.90
C SER A 106 19.18 -18.65 59.99
N PRO A 107 19.86 -19.05 58.90
CA PRO A 107 20.51 -18.12 58.00
C PRO A 107 19.50 -17.61 56.96
N VAL A 108 19.47 -16.30 56.76
CA VAL A 108 18.70 -15.65 55.70
C VAL A 108 19.70 -15.14 54.67
N ILE A 109 19.65 -15.71 53.47
CA ILE A 109 20.60 -15.44 52.39
C ILE A 109 20.01 -14.38 51.46
N TYR A 110 20.76 -13.30 51.25
CA TYR A 110 20.45 -12.21 50.35
C TYR A 110 21.32 -12.26 49.10
N ASP A 111 20.71 -12.07 47.95
CA ASP A 111 21.41 -11.78 46.70
C ASP A 111 21.78 -10.30 46.67
N VAL A 112 23.08 -10.00 46.66
CA VAL A 112 23.61 -8.63 46.65
C VAL A 112 24.00 -8.17 45.24
N ARG A 113 23.68 -8.95 44.21
CA ARG A 113 23.89 -8.59 42.80
C ARG A 113 22.84 -7.59 42.34
N ALA A 114 23.23 -6.80 41.35
CA ALA A 114 22.34 -5.84 40.73
C ALA A 114 21.26 -6.54 39.88
N LYS A 115 19.99 -6.28 40.17
CA LYS A 115 18.84 -6.85 39.46
C LYS A 115 18.12 -5.78 38.66
N PRO A 116 17.90 -5.99 37.34
CA PRO A 116 17.16 -5.04 36.53
C PRO A 116 15.65 -5.19 36.77
N ARG A 117 14.95 -4.07 36.89
CA ARG A 117 13.48 -4.04 36.96
C ARG A 117 12.94 -2.92 36.08
N ASN A 118 11.92 -3.26 35.28
CA ASN A 118 11.20 -2.30 34.44
C ASN A 118 9.89 -1.93 35.15
N ILE A 119 9.68 -0.64 35.37
CA ILE A 119 8.49 -0.10 36.02
C ILE A 119 7.85 0.89 35.05
N ALA A 120 6.63 0.60 34.61
CA ALA A 120 5.83 1.50 33.80
C ALA A 120 4.98 2.41 34.70
N SER A 121 4.88 3.68 34.33
CA SER A 121 4.09 4.70 35.04
C SER A 121 3.35 5.58 34.04
N LEU A 122 2.04 5.67 34.23
CA LEU A 122 1.20 6.66 33.55
C LEU A 122 1.20 7.96 34.37
N THR A 123 1.69 9.04 33.77
CA THR A 123 1.85 10.34 34.44
C THR A 123 1.41 11.50 33.55
N GLY A 124 1.05 12.62 34.17
CA GLY A 124 0.67 13.84 33.47
C GLY A 124 1.84 14.80 33.36
N THR A 125 1.97 15.43 32.20
CA THR A 125 2.92 16.52 31.92
C THR A 125 2.39 17.87 32.43
N LYS A 126 3.24 18.90 32.39
CA LYS A 126 2.88 20.27 32.79
C LYS A 126 1.72 20.86 31.98
N ASP A 127 1.59 20.46 30.72
CA ASP A 127 0.50 20.84 29.80
C ASP A 127 -0.67 19.85 29.81
N LEU A 128 -0.80 19.08 30.89
CA LEU A 128 -1.91 18.15 31.16
C LEU A 128 -2.04 17.00 30.14
N GLN A 129 -0.97 16.66 29.42
CA GLN A 129 -0.94 15.50 28.54
C GLN A 129 -0.52 14.24 29.30
N MET A 130 -1.26 13.16 29.09
CA MET A 130 -0.97 11.87 29.68
C MET A 130 0.14 11.16 28.89
N VAL A 131 1.17 10.69 29.59
CA VAL A 131 2.31 10.01 29.01
C VAL A 131 2.60 8.72 29.78
N ASN A 132 2.79 7.63 29.04
CA ASN A 132 3.20 6.35 29.58
C ASN A 132 4.72 6.23 29.49
N ILE A 133 5.38 6.17 30.65
CA ILE A 133 6.84 6.14 30.77
C ILE A 133 7.28 4.85 31.44
N THR A 134 8.17 4.11 30.77
CA THR A 134 8.82 2.93 31.34
C THR A 134 10.23 3.30 31.79
N CYS A 135 10.50 3.12 33.08
CA CYS A 135 11.81 3.31 33.69
C CYS A 135 12.41 1.96 34.05
N ARG A 136 13.61 1.69 33.54
CA ARG A 136 14.44 0.58 33.97
C ARG A 136 15.36 1.05 35.09
N VAL A 137 15.34 0.32 36.20
CA VAL A 137 16.18 0.56 37.36
C VAL A 137 16.99 -0.69 37.65
N LEU A 138 18.29 -0.54 37.79
CA LEU A 138 19.20 -1.60 38.19
C LEU A 138 19.57 -1.36 39.67
N SER A 139 19.07 -2.22 40.56
CA SER A 139 19.17 -2.01 42.00
C SER A 139 19.77 -3.21 42.73
N ARG A 140 20.44 -2.94 43.86
CA ARG A 140 20.92 -3.93 44.81
C ARG A 140 20.81 -3.38 46.25
N PRO A 141 20.75 -4.24 47.28
CA PRO A 141 20.68 -3.79 48.65
C PRO A 141 22.07 -3.33 49.13
N SER A 142 22.11 -2.35 50.04
CA SER A 142 23.36 -2.00 50.72
C SER A 142 23.81 -3.16 51.61
N VAL A 143 25.03 -3.65 51.38
CA VAL A 143 25.58 -4.82 52.10
C VAL A 143 25.64 -4.55 53.60
N ASN A 144 26.00 -3.34 54.01
CA ASN A 144 26.19 -2.97 55.41
C ASN A 144 24.87 -2.84 56.18
N ASP A 145 23.75 -2.68 55.46
CA ASP A 145 22.44 -2.38 56.05
C ASP A 145 21.45 -3.54 55.89
N LEU A 146 21.91 -4.72 55.48
CA LEU A 146 21.09 -5.93 55.30
C LEU A 146 20.25 -6.28 56.54
N PRO A 147 20.76 -6.18 57.79
CA PRO A 147 19.94 -6.43 58.97
C PRO A 147 18.77 -5.46 59.11
N THR A 148 18.94 -4.20 58.71
CA THR A 148 17.89 -3.17 58.75
C THR A 148 16.88 -3.39 57.62
N ILE A 149 17.35 -3.69 56.41
CA ILE A 149 16.50 -4.00 55.25
C ILE A 149 15.59 -5.19 55.55
N TYR A 150 16.11 -6.25 56.17
CA TYR A 150 15.30 -7.41 56.52
C TYR A 150 14.23 -7.10 57.58
N ARG A 151 14.53 -6.24 58.55
CA ARG A 151 13.55 -5.82 59.58
C ARG A 151 12.42 -4.97 59.01
N GLU A 152 12.75 -4.03 58.13
CA GLU A 152 11.80 -3.03 57.65
C GLU A 152 11.06 -3.46 56.38
N LEU A 153 11.77 -4.10 55.45
CA LEU A 153 11.28 -4.39 54.10
C LEU A 153 11.07 -5.89 53.84
N GLY A 154 11.87 -6.74 54.50
CA GLY A 154 11.87 -8.20 54.32
C GLY A 154 12.82 -8.66 53.22
N THR A 155 12.63 -9.89 52.73
CA THR A 155 13.43 -10.47 51.63
C THR A 155 13.08 -9.85 50.27
N ASP A 156 11.83 -9.41 50.09
CA ASP A 156 11.30 -8.86 48.83
C ASP A 156 11.37 -7.32 48.82
N TYR A 157 12.53 -6.78 49.23
CA TYR A 157 12.74 -5.35 49.43
C TYR A 157 12.58 -4.53 48.13
N ASP A 158 12.92 -5.13 46.99
CA ASP A 158 12.86 -4.50 45.67
C ASP A 158 11.42 -4.42 45.15
N GLU A 159 10.61 -5.47 45.35
CA GLU A 159 9.21 -5.50 44.94
C GLU A 159 8.34 -4.53 45.74
N ARG A 160 8.67 -4.36 47.03
CA ARG A 160 7.85 -3.60 47.97
C ARG A 160 8.04 -2.09 47.85
N VAL A 161 9.27 -1.63 47.57
CA VAL A 161 9.61 -0.19 47.63
C VAL A 161 9.80 0.43 46.25
N LEU A 162 10.44 -0.26 45.31
CA LEU A 162 10.84 0.33 44.02
C LEU A 162 9.65 0.85 43.20
N PRO A 163 8.52 0.13 43.06
CA PRO A 163 7.37 0.64 42.31
C PRO A 163 6.81 1.94 42.89
N SER A 164 6.81 2.08 44.22
CA SER A 164 6.28 3.26 44.91
C SER A 164 7.16 4.49 44.65
N ILE A 165 8.47 4.37 44.92
CA ILE A 165 9.40 5.50 44.75
C ILE A 165 9.58 5.89 43.27
N VAL A 166 9.54 4.92 42.35
CA VAL A 166 9.65 5.18 40.91
C VAL A 166 8.43 5.94 40.41
N ASN A 167 7.23 5.51 40.80
CA ASN A 167 6.00 6.22 40.45
C ASN A 167 5.95 7.65 41.06
N GLU A 168 6.38 7.81 42.32
CA GLU A 168 6.44 9.12 42.99
C GLU A 168 7.37 10.10 42.24
N VAL A 169 8.61 9.69 41.98
CA VAL A 169 9.60 10.55 41.34
C VAL A 169 9.27 10.83 39.88
N LEU A 170 8.79 9.82 39.13
CA LEU A 170 8.36 10.04 37.74
C LEU A 170 7.23 11.07 37.68
N LYS A 171 6.22 10.95 38.55
CA LYS A 171 5.12 11.93 38.62
C LYS A 171 5.61 13.34 39.00
N SER A 172 6.55 13.44 39.94
CA SER A 172 7.09 14.74 40.37
C SER A 172 7.95 15.42 39.31
N VAL A 173 8.80 14.67 38.59
CA VAL A 173 9.70 15.25 37.58
C VAL A 173 8.95 15.55 36.30
N VAL A 174 8.11 14.63 35.83
CA VAL A 174 7.41 14.78 34.52
C VAL A 174 6.40 15.92 34.54
N ALA A 175 5.75 16.18 35.67
CA ALA A 175 4.84 17.31 35.84
C ALA A 175 5.52 18.69 35.71
N GLN A 176 6.85 18.77 35.69
CA GLN A 176 7.59 20.03 35.52
C GLN A 176 7.88 20.36 34.06
N PHE A 177 7.70 19.41 33.13
CA PHE A 177 8.01 19.55 31.72
C PHE A 177 6.76 19.44 30.85
N ASN A 178 6.73 20.18 29.74
CA ASN A 178 5.70 19.99 28.71
C ASN A 178 5.98 18.70 27.91
N ALA A 179 4.95 18.13 27.30
CA ALA A 179 5.07 16.91 26.47
C ALA A 179 6.17 17.01 25.39
N SER A 180 6.28 18.14 24.70
CA SER A 180 7.33 18.36 23.68
C SER A 180 8.75 18.38 24.25
N GLN A 181 8.92 18.82 25.50
CA GLN A 181 10.21 18.86 26.18
C GLN A 181 10.67 17.48 26.64
N LEU A 182 9.75 16.56 26.93
CA LEU A 182 10.10 15.18 27.25
C LEU A 182 10.77 14.46 26.07
N ILE A 183 10.42 14.83 24.84
CA ILE A 183 11.02 14.30 23.61
C ILE A 183 12.34 15.03 23.33
N THR A 184 12.31 16.37 23.30
CA THR A 184 13.46 17.18 22.86
C THR A 184 14.57 17.30 23.91
N GLN A 185 14.26 17.22 25.20
CA GLN A 185 15.21 17.38 26.32
C GLN A 185 15.30 16.12 27.20
N ARG A 186 15.15 14.94 26.58
CA ARG A 186 15.12 13.63 27.27
C ARG A 186 16.31 13.39 28.20
N GLU A 187 17.50 13.86 27.83
CA GLU A 187 18.71 13.70 28.66
C GLU A 187 18.61 14.46 29.99
N MET A 188 18.11 15.71 29.96
CA MET A 188 17.93 16.52 31.15
C MET A 188 16.90 15.89 32.10
N VAL A 189 15.76 15.42 31.54
CA VAL A 189 14.72 14.72 32.30
C VAL A 189 15.27 13.43 32.91
N SER A 190 16.00 12.63 32.14
CA SER A 190 16.59 11.37 32.62
C SER A 190 17.58 11.59 33.75
N ARG A 191 18.39 12.64 33.67
CA ARG A 191 19.34 13.02 34.75
C ARG A 191 18.59 13.40 36.03
N LEU A 192 17.56 14.24 35.94
CA LEU A 192 16.76 14.65 37.09
C LEU A 192 16.03 13.46 37.74
N VAL A 193 15.49 12.54 36.93
CA VAL A 193 14.86 11.31 37.42
C VAL A 193 15.88 10.44 38.16
N ARG A 194 17.08 10.24 37.59
CA ARG A 194 18.17 9.49 38.23
C ARG A 194 18.57 10.10 39.57
N GLU A 195 18.87 11.39 39.61
CA GLU A 195 19.31 12.07 40.85
C GLU A 195 18.28 11.97 41.98
N ASN A 196 16.99 12.18 41.66
CA ASN A 196 15.92 12.10 42.65
C ASN A 196 15.65 10.65 43.09
N LEU A 197 15.66 9.69 42.17
CA LEU A 197 15.50 8.27 42.51
C LEU A 197 16.64 7.74 43.36
N THR A 198 17.88 8.04 43.01
CA THR A 198 19.04 7.62 43.81
C THR A 198 18.98 8.22 45.20
N ARG A 199 18.58 9.50 45.34
CA ARG A 199 18.41 10.15 46.65
C ARG A 199 17.31 9.49 47.49
N ARG A 200 16.19 9.12 46.87
CA ARG A 200 15.05 8.47 47.55
C ARG A 200 15.35 7.02 47.94
N ALA A 201 15.95 6.25 47.04
CA ALA A 201 16.33 4.85 47.26
C ALA A 201 17.34 4.68 48.40
N ARG A 202 18.29 5.61 48.55
CA ARG A 202 19.24 5.61 49.67
C ARG A 202 18.58 5.65 51.04
N ARG A 203 17.41 6.28 51.19
CA ARG A 203 16.67 6.32 52.47
C ARG A 203 16.13 4.95 52.88
N PHE A 204 15.98 4.04 51.93
CA PHE A 204 15.55 2.66 52.14
C PHE A 204 16.74 1.68 52.10
N ASN A 205 17.98 2.22 52.20
CA ASN A 205 19.22 1.44 52.14
C ASN A 205 19.41 0.65 50.83
N LEU A 206 18.84 1.14 49.72
CA LEU A 206 19.00 0.57 48.38
C LEU A 206 19.99 1.38 47.54
N ILE A 207 20.84 0.68 46.80
CA ILE A 207 21.80 1.27 45.87
C ILE A 207 21.28 1.07 44.45
N LEU A 208 21.19 2.16 43.69
CA LEU A 208 20.83 2.13 42.27
C LEU A 208 22.12 2.29 41.46
N ASP A 209 22.49 1.25 40.72
CA ASP A 209 23.69 1.26 39.87
C ASP A 209 23.39 1.92 38.51
N ASP A 210 22.17 1.77 37.98
CA ASP A 210 21.69 2.45 36.77
C ASP A 210 20.20 2.79 36.85
N VAL A 211 19.83 3.92 36.22
CA VAL A 211 18.45 4.38 36.05
C VAL A 211 18.34 4.95 34.64
N SER A 212 17.44 4.37 33.85
CA SER A 212 17.24 4.74 32.44
C SER A 212 15.75 4.73 32.07
N ILE A 213 15.28 5.79 31.42
CA ILE A 213 13.95 5.81 30.79
C ILE A 213 14.06 5.06 29.47
N THR A 214 13.39 3.91 29.34
CA THR A 214 13.47 3.07 28.14
C THR A 214 12.45 3.49 27.08
N HIS A 215 11.19 3.71 27.49
CA HIS A 215 10.09 4.02 26.61
C HIS A 215 9.29 5.23 27.11
N VAL A 216 8.91 6.12 26.20
CA VAL A 216 8.02 7.26 26.45
C VAL A 216 6.99 7.26 25.34
N ALA A 217 5.72 7.02 25.66
CA ALA A 217 4.63 7.02 24.71
C ALA A 217 3.54 8.01 25.11
N PHE A 218 3.10 8.80 24.15
CA PHE A 218 1.93 9.66 24.26
C PHE A 218 0.71 8.96 23.68
N SER A 219 -0.48 9.55 23.84
CA SER A 219 -1.67 9.02 23.16
C SER A 219 -1.48 9.09 21.63
N PRO A 220 -2.05 8.16 20.86
CA PRO A 220 -1.99 8.21 19.40
C PRO A 220 -2.50 9.54 18.83
N GLU A 221 -3.55 10.10 19.43
CA GLU A 221 -4.15 11.37 19.02
C GLU A 221 -3.19 12.56 19.22
N PHE A 222 -2.46 12.59 20.34
CA PHE A 222 -1.46 13.63 20.58
C PHE A 222 -0.28 13.51 19.62
N THR A 223 0.17 12.27 19.35
CA THR A 223 1.26 12.00 18.39
C THR A 223 0.86 12.49 17.00
N HIS A 224 -0.34 12.13 16.53
CA HIS A 224 -0.89 12.61 15.27
C HIS A 224 -1.04 14.13 15.24
N ALA A 225 -1.50 14.76 16.32
CA ALA A 225 -1.66 16.22 16.39
C ALA A 225 -0.31 16.96 16.32
N VAL A 226 0.73 16.42 16.95
CA VAL A 226 2.09 16.98 16.89
C VAL A 226 2.69 16.80 15.50
N GLU A 227 2.56 15.62 14.90
CA GLU A 227 3.00 15.34 13.53
C GLU A 227 2.27 16.23 12.52
N ALA A 228 0.94 16.33 12.62
CA ALA A 228 0.14 17.20 11.77
C ALA A 228 0.53 18.68 11.94
N LYS A 229 0.81 19.13 13.16
CA LYS A 229 1.28 20.50 13.41
C LYS A 229 2.67 20.74 12.82
N GLN A 230 3.57 19.76 12.90
CA GLN A 230 4.91 19.84 12.31
C GLN A 230 4.83 19.88 10.79
N VAL A 231 4.00 19.02 10.19
CA VAL A 231 3.72 19.03 8.75
C VAL A 231 3.10 20.37 8.32
N ALA A 232 2.13 20.90 9.06
CA ALA A 232 1.52 22.20 8.78
C ALA A 232 2.55 23.35 8.86
N GLN A 233 3.46 23.34 9.85
CA GLN A 233 4.54 24.32 9.93
C GLN A 233 5.52 24.21 8.77
N GLN A 234 5.89 23.00 8.36
CA GLN A 234 6.74 22.78 7.19
C GLN A 234 6.07 23.21 5.88
N ILE A 235 4.77 22.93 5.73
CA ILE A 235 3.97 23.39 4.59
C ILE A 235 3.90 24.92 4.57
N ALA A 236 3.65 25.56 5.72
CA ALA A 236 3.61 27.02 5.80
C ALA A 236 4.96 27.66 5.45
N GLN A 237 6.07 27.10 5.93
CA GLN A 237 7.42 27.55 5.56
C GLN A 237 7.71 27.35 4.08
N ARG A 238 7.31 26.21 3.50
CA ARG A 238 7.48 25.92 2.08
C ARG A 238 6.60 26.82 1.20
N ALA A 239 5.38 27.10 1.62
CA ALA A 239 4.48 28.01 0.94
C ALA A 239 5.03 29.44 0.94
N ALA A 240 5.57 29.92 2.07
CA ALA A 240 6.26 31.21 2.13
C ALA A 240 7.45 31.26 1.16
N PHE A 241 8.28 30.21 1.13
CA PHE A 241 9.41 30.12 0.20
C PHE A 241 8.97 30.10 -1.27
N LEU A 242 7.86 29.42 -1.59
CA LEU A 242 7.31 29.38 -2.95
C LEU A 242 6.72 30.73 -3.38
N VAL A 243 6.08 31.46 -2.45
CA VAL A 243 5.62 32.83 -2.70
C VAL A 243 6.80 33.75 -2.98
N ASP A 244 7.87 33.66 -2.19
CA ASP A 244 9.09 34.45 -2.40
C ASP A 244 9.75 34.12 -3.75
N GLN A 245 9.81 32.83 -4.10
CA GLN A 245 10.31 32.37 -5.41
C GLN A 245 9.44 32.92 -6.56
N ALA A 246 8.11 32.86 -6.44
CA ALA A 246 7.19 33.36 -7.45
C ALA A 246 7.28 34.88 -7.61
N ILE A 247 7.50 35.63 -6.52
CA ILE A 247 7.74 37.08 -6.56
C ILE A 247 9.05 37.37 -7.31
N GLN A 248 10.13 36.65 -7.01
CA GLN A 248 11.41 36.80 -7.71
C GLN A 248 11.32 36.44 -9.19
N GLU A 249 10.63 35.35 -9.52
CA GLU A 249 10.48 34.88 -10.89
C GLU A 249 9.58 35.81 -11.71
N LYS A 250 8.49 36.33 -11.13
CA LYS A 250 7.67 37.39 -11.74
C LYS A 250 8.51 38.63 -12.04
N GLN A 251 9.34 39.08 -11.11
CA GLN A 251 10.22 40.22 -11.31
C GLN A 251 11.23 39.94 -12.44
N SER A 252 11.80 38.74 -12.49
CA SER A 252 12.70 38.30 -13.55
C SER A 252 12.02 38.29 -14.92
N ILE A 253 10.79 37.76 -15.01
CA ILE A 253 9.99 37.73 -16.24
C ILE A 253 9.65 39.15 -16.70
N ILE A 254 9.25 40.06 -15.81
CA ILE A 254 8.96 41.45 -16.17
C ILE A 254 10.21 42.14 -16.72
N VAL A 255 11.36 41.98 -16.06
CA VAL A 255 12.63 42.55 -16.50
C VAL A 255 13.06 41.95 -17.84
N ARG A 256 12.91 40.63 -18.01
CA ARG A 256 13.23 39.94 -19.27
C ARG A 256 12.31 40.37 -20.41
N ALA A 257 11.00 40.43 -20.17
CA ALA A 257 10.03 40.88 -21.14
C ALA A 257 10.23 42.35 -21.52
N GLN A 258 10.60 43.22 -20.57
CA GLN A 258 10.98 44.60 -20.86
C GLN A 258 12.27 44.67 -21.69
N GLY A 259 13.28 43.83 -21.39
CA GLY A 259 14.50 43.72 -22.17
C GLY A 259 14.27 43.21 -23.58
N GLU A 260 13.44 42.17 -23.74
CA GLU A 260 13.04 41.59 -25.02
C GLU A 260 12.19 42.58 -25.84
N ALA A 261 11.20 43.25 -25.22
CA ALA A 261 10.40 44.27 -25.87
C ALA A 261 11.26 45.46 -26.33
N ARG A 262 12.19 45.92 -25.48
CA ARG A 262 13.10 47.00 -25.85
C ARG A 262 14.07 46.58 -26.95
N SER A 263 14.55 45.33 -26.92
CA SER A 263 15.38 44.76 -27.98
C SER A 263 14.61 44.66 -29.30
N ALA A 264 13.38 44.13 -29.28
CA ALA A 264 12.51 44.01 -30.45
C ALA A 264 12.11 45.38 -31.02
N GLU A 265 11.88 46.39 -30.16
CA GLU A 265 11.64 47.77 -30.57
C GLU A 265 12.88 48.36 -31.26
N LEU A 266 14.07 48.20 -30.68
CA LEU A 266 15.33 48.69 -31.27
C LEU A 266 15.66 47.98 -32.59
N ILE A 267 15.44 46.65 -32.67
CA ILE A 267 15.60 45.86 -33.90
C ILE A 267 14.56 46.30 -34.93
N GLY A 268 13.30 46.48 -34.52
CA GLY A 268 12.21 46.93 -35.37
C GLY A 268 12.43 48.33 -35.92
N GLU A 269 12.94 49.25 -35.11
CA GLU A 269 13.35 50.60 -35.52
C GLU A 269 14.49 50.51 -36.55
N ALA A 270 15.55 49.74 -36.26
CA ALA A 270 16.67 49.53 -37.18
C ALA A 270 16.25 48.90 -38.52
N VAL A 271 15.31 47.95 -38.50
CA VAL A 271 14.71 47.33 -39.69
C VAL A 271 13.87 48.33 -40.48
N ARG A 272 13.11 49.22 -39.80
CA ARG A 272 12.27 50.24 -40.44
C ARG A 272 13.10 51.36 -41.08
N THR A 273 14.20 51.75 -40.45
CA THR A 273 15.09 52.81 -40.96
C THR A 273 15.92 52.33 -42.16
N ASN A 274 16.22 51.04 -42.27
CA ASN A 274 17.07 50.52 -43.35
C ASN A 274 16.53 49.20 -43.91
N LYS A 275 15.79 49.27 -45.04
CA LYS A 275 15.35 48.09 -45.80
C LYS A 275 16.50 47.16 -46.21
N GLY A 276 17.74 47.66 -46.29
CA GLY A 276 18.94 46.87 -46.55
C GLY A 276 19.38 45.98 -45.39
N PHE A 277 18.89 46.20 -44.16
CA PHE A 277 19.28 45.41 -42.98
C PHE A 277 18.74 43.97 -43.05
N LEU A 278 17.50 43.78 -43.50
CA LEU A 278 16.92 42.44 -43.69
C LEU A 278 17.61 41.68 -44.84
N GLN A 279 17.99 42.40 -45.91
CA GLN A 279 18.76 41.84 -47.01
C GLN A 279 20.17 41.43 -46.54
N LEU A 280 20.84 42.27 -45.74
CA LEU A 280 22.14 41.97 -45.15
C LEU A 280 22.07 40.74 -44.24
N ARG A 281 21.06 40.64 -43.37
CA ARG A 281 20.87 39.46 -42.50
C ARG A 281 20.58 38.19 -43.29
N ARG A 282 19.78 38.27 -44.37
CA ARG A 282 19.55 37.13 -45.28
C ARG A 282 20.83 36.70 -45.98
N LEU A 283 21.67 37.66 -46.39
CA LEU A 283 22.98 37.40 -46.99
C LEU A 283 23.99 36.81 -45.99
N GLU A 284 24.01 37.28 -44.75
CA GLU A 284 24.84 36.74 -43.67
C GLU A 284 24.47 35.28 -43.37
N ALA A 285 23.18 34.99 -43.21
CA ALA A 285 22.68 33.63 -42.98
C ALA A 285 23.00 32.70 -44.16
N ALA A 286 22.79 33.17 -45.40
CA ALA A 286 23.16 32.43 -46.60
C ALA A 286 24.66 32.13 -46.66
N ARG A 287 25.52 33.09 -46.27
CA ARG A 287 26.98 32.91 -46.18
C ARG A 287 27.37 31.89 -45.11
N GLU A 288 26.73 31.92 -43.95
CA GLU A 288 27.00 31.00 -42.84
C GLU A 288 26.59 29.56 -43.20
N ILE A 289 25.44 29.38 -43.83
CA ILE A 289 24.97 28.09 -44.37
C ILE A 289 25.96 27.57 -45.43
N ALA A 290 26.38 28.43 -46.37
CA ALA A 290 27.36 28.06 -47.39
C ALA A 290 28.72 27.67 -46.79
N THR A 291 29.16 28.36 -45.74
CA THR A 291 30.43 28.07 -45.05
C THR A 291 30.35 26.74 -44.31
N THR A 292 29.24 26.48 -43.61
CA THR A 292 28.99 25.23 -42.88
C THR A 292 28.91 24.04 -43.84
N LEU A 293 28.25 24.21 -44.99
CA LEU A 293 28.19 23.20 -46.05
C LEU A 293 29.58 22.92 -46.64
N ALA A 294 30.37 23.95 -46.93
CA ALA A 294 31.72 23.82 -47.47
C ALA A 294 32.68 23.06 -46.52
N GLN A 295 32.46 23.18 -45.21
CA GLN A 295 33.26 22.53 -44.18
C GLN A 295 32.75 21.13 -43.80
N SER A 296 31.51 20.77 -44.17
CA SER A 296 30.94 19.47 -43.82
C SER A 296 31.42 18.36 -44.74
N GLY A 297 31.79 17.20 -44.17
CA GLY A 297 32.36 16.06 -44.90
C GLY A 297 31.37 15.25 -45.73
N ASN A 298 30.06 15.50 -45.58
CA ASN A 298 28.98 14.81 -46.30
C ASN A 298 28.40 15.72 -47.38
N ARG A 299 28.88 15.56 -48.62
CA ARG A 299 28.39 16.31 -49.77
C ARG A 299 27.10 15.68 -50.32
N VAL A 300 25.97 15.95 -49.66
CA VAL A 300 24.64 15.71 -50.24
C VAL A 300 24.27 16.94 -51.06
N MET A 301 23.94 16.75 -52.34
CA MET A 301 23.44 17.82 -53.21
C MET A 301 22.04 18.22 -52.74
N LEU A 302 21.95 19.28 -51.94
CA LEU A 302 20.69 19.87 -51.51
C LEU A 302 20.32 21.04 -52.44
N ASP A 303 19.05 21.14 -52.77
CA ASP A 303 18.54 22.19 -53.66
C ASP A 303 18.70 23.58 -53.04
N ALA A 304 19.14 24.56 -53.84
CA ALA A 304 19.41 25.93 -53.40
C ALA A 304 18.14 26.64 -52.88
N LYS A 305 16.96 26.19 -53.32
CA LYS A 305 15.67 26.70 -52.85
C LYS A 305 15.34 26.23 -51.43
N SER A 306 15.64 24.98 -51.09
CA SER A 306 15.47 24.44 -49.73
C SER A 306 16.42 25.07 -48.71
N LEU A 307 17.58 25.54 -49.18
CA LEU A 307 18.60 26.20 -48.36
C LEU A 307 18.44 27.74 -48.32
N LEU A 308 17.36 28.29 -48.89
CA LEU A 308 17.09 29.73 -48.97
C LEU A 308 18.24 30.57 -49.58
N LEU A 309 19.06 29.94 -50.43
CA LEU A 309 20.23 30.56 -51.08
C LEU A 309 19.86 31.45 -52.27
N ASN A 310 18.62 31.35 -52.78
CA ASN A 310 18.10 32.28 -53.78
C ASN A 310 17.62 33.57 -53.11
N VAL A 311 18.45 34.61 -53.23
CA VAL A 311 18.19 35.96 -52.70
C VAL A 311 17.44 36.84 -53.72
N ALA A 312 17.26 36.36 -54.95
CA ALA A 312 16.59 37.07 -56.03
C ALA A 312 15.53 36.16 -56.67
N GLU A 313 14.30 36.22 -56.15
CA GLU A 313 13.01 35.86 -56.78
C GLU A 313 12.06 35.31 -55.70
N ASP A 314 11.09 36.11 -55.23
CA ASP A 314 9.97 35.61 -54.44
C ASP A 314 8.77 36.56 -54.61
N ASP A 315 7.77 36.13 -55.39
CA ASP A 315 6.39 36.65 -55.30
C ASP A 315 5.34 35.52 -55.34
N VAL A 316 5.72 34.26 -55.10
CA VAL A 316 4.78 33.12 -55.09
C VAL A 316 5.09 32.15 -53.96
N LEU A 317 4.73 32.51 -52.72
CA LEU A 317 4.77 31.62 -51.55
C LEU A 317 3.53 31.79 -50.63
N ASN A 318 2.35 32.03 -51.21
CA ASN A 318 1.09 32.04 -50.46
C ASN A 318 0.13 30.88 -50.76
N SER A 319 0.52 29.85 -51.52
CA SER A 319 -0.43 28.80 -51.96
C SER A 319 -0.18 27.37 -51.47
N THR A 320 0.75 27.13 -50.55
CA THR A 320 1.11 25.74 -50.15
C THR A 320 0.95 25.42 -48.66
N MET A 321 0.41 26.35 -47.87
CA MET A 321 0.07 26.15 -46.44
C MET A 321 -1.46 26.05 -46.20
N SER A 322 -2.23 25.64 -47.21
CA SER A 322 -3.70 25.58 -47.10
C SER A 322 -4.27 24.27 -47.64
N LYS A 323 -3.97 23.15 -46.97
CA LYS A 323 -4.80 21.93 -47.02
C LYS A 323 -4.73 21.17 -45.69
N ASN A 324 -5.47 21.67 -44.68
CA ASN A 324 -6.16 20.90 -43.65
C ASN A 324 -6.99 21.86 -42.77
N SER A 325 -8.16 22.25 -43.27
CA SER A 325 -9.08 23.16 -42.60
C SER A 325 -9.93 22.45 -41.53
N LYS A 326 -9.29 21.96 -40.46
CA LYS A 326 -9.97 21.62 -39.18
C LYS A 326 -9.45 22.45 -37.99
N SER A 327 -8.49 23.35 -38.20
CA SER A 327 -7.68 24.00 -37.16
C SER A 327 -8.09 25.45 -36.86
N ALA A 328 -9.27 25.66 -36.28
CA ALA A 328 -9.54 26.92 -35.58
C ALA A 328 -9.85 26.59 -34.12
N VAL A 329 -8.94 26.93 -33.20
CA VAL A 329 -9.16 26.79 -31.76
C VAL A 329 -10.37 27.65 -31.38
N PRO A 330 -11.45 27.05 -30.83
CA PRO A 330 -12.64 27.81 -30.43
C PRO A 330 -12.28 28.89 -29.42
N GLN A 331 -13.04 30.00 -29.41
CA GLN A 331 -12.73 31.15 -28.55
C GLN A 331 -12.67 30.77 -27.06
N LEU A 332 -13.52 29.83 -26.61
CA LEU A 332 -13.53 29.32 -25.24
C LEU A 332 -12.25 28.57 -24.85
N ALA A 333 -11.56 27.96 -25.83
CA ALA A 333 -10.39 27.10 -25.60
C ALA A 333 -9.06 27.83 -25.71
N LYS A 334 -9.06 29.11 -26.15
CA LYS A 334 -7.82 29.90 -26.34
C LYS A 334 -6.98 30.05 -25.08
N ASN A 335 -7.63 30.10 -23.91
CA ASN A 335 -6.98 30.28 -22.62
C ASN A 335 -6.86 28.98 -21.83
N PHE A 336 -7.13 27.82 -22.44
CA PHE A 336 -6.99 26.55 -21.74
C PHE A 336 -5.53 26.31 -21.32
N PRO A 337 -5.32 25.78 -20.11
CA PRO A 337 -3.98 25.58 -19.57
C PRO A 337 -3.20 24.51 -20.34
N THR A 338 -1.88 24.50 -20.18
CA THR A 338 -1.00 23.49 -20.79
C THR A 338 -1.08 22.14 -20.07
N SER A 339 -0.66 21.06 -20.72
CA SER A 339 -0.61 19.73 -20.12
C SER A 339 0.47 19.68 -19.02
N THR A 340 0.17 18.98 -17.93
CA THR A 340 1.13 18.73 -16.83
C THR A 340 1.56 17.27 -16.75
N ALA A 341 1.19 16.45 -17.75
CA ALA A 341 1.45 15.03 -17.80
C ALA A 341 2.89 14.69 -17.41
N SER A 342 3.02 13.82 -16.41
CA SER A 342 4.28 13.30 -15.89
C SER A 342 4.26 11.78 -16.00
N PRO A 343 5.41 11.09 -15.96
CA PRO A 343 5.42 9.63 -15.98
C PRO A 343 4.51 9.05 -14.88
N SER A 344 3.69 8.06 -15.25
CA SER A 344 2.67 7.42 -14.40
C SER A 344 3.17 7.19 -12.97
N GLN A 345 2.33 7.54 -12.00
CA GLN A 345 2.64 7.38 -10.59
C GLN A 345 2.50 5.93 -10.13
N THR A 346 1.51 5.22 -10.66
CA THR A 346 1.16 3.87 -10.23
C THR A 346 1.88 2.78 -11.03
N PHE A 347 2.27 3.06 -12.27
CA PHE A 347 2.90 2.12 -13.17
C PHE A 347 4.26 2.64 -13.66
N ARG A 348 5.33 1.92 -13.30
CA ARG A 348 6.72 2.25 -13.70
C ARG A 348 7.23 1.21 -14.69
N TRP A 349 7.44 1.63 -15.93
CA TRP A 349 8.04 0.83 -16.99
C TRP A 349 9.10 1.64 -17.75
N PRO A 350 10.23 1.04 -18.15
CA PRO A 350 11.28 1.75 -18.88
C PRO A 350 10.82 2.17 -20.30
N GLY A 351 11.38 3.26 -20.81
CA GLY A 351 11.16 3.74 -22.18
C GLY A 351 10.73 5.20 -22.29
N VAL A 352 10.21 5.78 -21.20
CA VAL A 352 9.86 7.21 -21.15
C VAL A 352 11.10 8.10 -21.21
N THR A 353 11.13 9.05 -22.14
CA THR A 353 12.18 10.05 -22.34
C THR A 353 11.64 11.50 -22.24
N PRO A 354 12.51 12.52 -22.07
CA PRO A 354 12.10 13.92 -22.14
C PRO A 354 11.36 14.28 -23.44
N GLU A 355 11.80 13.75 -24.57
CA GLU A 355 11.19 13.97 -25.89
C GLU A 355 9.79 13.34 -25.94
N SER A 356 9.63 12.10 -25.49
CA SER A 356 8.30 11.44 -25.45
C SER A 356 7.33 12.18 -24.52
N THR A 357 7.85 12.75 -23.42
CA THR A 357 7.09 13.57 -22.47
C THR A 357 6.66 14.89 -23.13
N ALA A 358 7.53 15.53 -23.90
CA ALA A 358 7.20 16.75 -24.62
C ALA A 358 6.15 16.48 -25.72
N THR A 359 6.31 15.39 -26.47
CA THR A 359 5.34 14.97 -27.50
C THR A 359 3.98 14.68 -26.90
N VAL A 360 3.88 13.84 -25.85
CA VAL A 360 2.57 13.48 -25.27
C VAL A 360 1.84 14.71 -24.72
N ARG A 361 2.55 15.66 -24.09
CA ARG A 361 1.95 16.91 -23.60
C ARG A 361 1.40 17.75 -24.75
N ARG A 362 2.17 17.89 -25.83
CA ARG A 362 1.77 18.70 -26.99
C ARG A 362 0.51 18.14 -27.67
N ILE A 363 0.47 16.84 -27.93
CA ILE A 363 -0.69 16.21 -28.60
C ILE A 363 -1.94 16.19 -27.69
N LEU A 364 -1.78 16.05 -26.37
CA LEU A 364 -2.89 16.20 -25.41
C LEU A 364 -3.42 17.65 -25.38
N GLU A 365 -2.53 18.65 -25.43
CA GLU A 365 -2.94 20.05 -25.52
C GLU A 365 -3.68 20.37 -26.82
N GLU A 366 -3.25 19.78 -27.92
CA GLU A 366 -3.93 19.89 -29.21
C GLU A 366 -5.34 19.32 -29.11
N ASN A 367 -5.46 18.07 -28.65
CA ASN A 367 -6.76 17.42 -28.36
C ASN A 367 -7.68 18.29 -27.51
N ASN A 368 -7.23 18.71 -26.32
CA ASN A 368 -8.03 19.47 -25.37
C ASN A 368 -8.49 20.84 -25.92
N ARG A 369 -7.79 21.40 -26.92
CA ARG A 369 -8.13 22.70 -27.53
C ARG A 369 -9.01 22.57 -28.77
N THR A 370 -9.01 21.44 -29.45
CA THR A 370 -9.66 21.31 -30.76
C THR A 370 -10.75 20.24 -30.82
N CYS A 371 -10.71 19.24 -29.94
CA CYS A 371 -11.55 18.06 -30.04
C CYS A 371 -12.56 17.98 -28.89
N ASP A 372 -13.77 17.52 -29.21
CA ASP A 372 -14.79 17.20 -28.22
C ASP A 372 -14.55 15.80 -27.61
N ILE A 373 -15.34 15.43 -26.60
CA ILE A 373 -15.27 14.11 -25.97
C ILE A 373 -16.03 13.04 -26.76
N TYR A 374 -16.85 13.39 -27.76
CA TYR A 374 -17.50 12.43 -28.64
C TYR A 374 -16.80 12.28 -29.99
N GLU A 375 -16.89 11.11 -30.60
CA GLU A 375 -16.35 10.84 -31.94
C GLU A 375 -17.41 10.42 -32.96
N LYS A 376 -17.10 10.59 -34.26
CA LYS A 376 -18.03 10.34 -35.38
C LYS A 376 -18.22 8.88 -35.76
N LEU A 377 -17.17 8.06 -35.64
CA LEU A 377 -17.16 6.74 -36.26
C LEU A 377 -17.95 5.69 -35.47
N ARG A 378 -18.15 5.86 -34.15
CA ARG A 378 -18.62 4.78 -33.29
C ARG A 378 -19.70 5.15 -32.26
N PHE A 379 -20.24 6.36 -32.28
CA PHE A 379 -21.10 6.85 -31.19
C PHE A 379 -20.41 6.66 -29.81
N ALA A 380 -19.11 6.89 -29.77
CA ALA A 380 -18.24 6.58 -28.63
C ALA A 380 -17.53 7.84 -28.13
N HIS A 381 -16.76 7.69 -27.05
CA HIS A 381 -15.95 8.77 -26.49
C HIS A 381 -14.63 8.94 -27.24
N ASN A 382 -13.99 10.09 -27.08
CA ASN A 382 -12.67 10.41 -27.56
C ASN A 382 -11.65 9.60 -26.76
N HIS A 383 -11.21 8.48 -27.32
CA HIS A 383 -10.28 7.56 -26.68
C HIS A 383 -8.83 8.04 -26.75
N PHE A 384 -8.54 9.14 -27.43
CA PHE A 384 -7.17 9.56 -27.71
C PHE A 384 -6.33 9.74 -26.43
N PRO A 385 -6.81 10.44 -25.37
CA PRO A 385 -6.03 10.54 -24.13
C PRO A 385 -5.70 9.18 -23.51
N HIS A 386 -6.61 8.20 -23.60
CA HIS A 386 -6.36 6.83 -23.13
C HIS A 386 -5.29 6.14 -23.97
N SER A 387 -5.40 6.29 -25.29
CA SER A 387 -4.53 5.74 -26.32
C SER A 387 -3.08 6.24 -26.14
N ALA A 388 -2.93 7.56 -26.04
CA ALA A 388 -1.65 8.25 -25.92
C ALA A 388 -0.98 7.99 -24.57
N LEU A 389 -1.69 8.17 -23.44
CA LEU A 389 -1.09 8.00 -22.11
C LEU A 389 -0.76 6.54 -21.80
N THR A 390 -1.52 5.57 -22.30
CA THR A 390 -1.20 4.15 -22.16
C THR A 390 0.07 3.78 -22.91
N ARG A 391 0.20 4.21 -24.18
CA ARG A 391 1.41 3.97 -24.97
C ARG A 391 2.63 4.67 -24.38
N TYR A 392 2.45 5.91 -23.94
CA TYR A 392 3.47 6.66 -23.22
C TYR A 392 3.95 5.92 -21.96
N ALA A 393 3.04 5.40 -21.14
CA ALA A 393 3.40 4.61 -19.96
C ALA A 393 4.08 3.28 -20.29
N LEU A 394 3.76 2.66 -21.43
CA LEU A 394 4.42 1.46 -21.94
C LEU A 394 5.76 1.73 -22.66
N GLY A 395 6.21 3.00 -22.69
CA GLY A 395 7.51 3.38 -23.24
C GLY A 395 7.51 3.63 -24.74
N ALA A 396 6.38 4.00 -25.34
CA ALA A 396 6.31 4.36 -26.75
C ALA A 396 7.24 5.54 -27.10
N PRO A 397 8.02 5.45 -28.19
CA PRO A 397 8.86 6.55 -28.63
C PRO A 397 8.02 7.73 -29.14
N PRO A 398 8.60 8.94 -29.23
CA PRO A 398 7.89 10.14 -29.69
C PRO A 398 7.12 9.94 -31.00
N GLN A 399 7.75 9.31 -32.01
CA GLN A 399 7.11 9.09 -33.31
C GLN A 399 5.83 8.24 -33.20
N LEU A 400 5.83 7.19 -32.38
CA LEU A 400 4.63 6.34 -32.23
C LEU A 400 3.48 7.10 -31.53
N LEU A 401 3.79 8.06 -30.67
CA LEU A 401 2.79 8.94 -30.06
C LEU A 401 2.21 9.93 -31.09
N GLU A 402 3.03 10.42 -32.02
CA GLU A 402 2.56 11.20 -33.17
C GLU A 402 1.66 10.37 -34.08
N ASP A 403 2.10 9.16 -34.44
CA ASP A 403 1.32 8.24 -35.27
C ASP A 403 -0.04 7.91 -34.61
N THR A 404 -0.05 7.82 -33.27
CA THR A 404 -1.30 7.65 -32.49
C THR A 404 -2.22 8.86 -32.65
N TRP A 405 -1.68 10.09 -32.59
CA TRP A 405 -2.46 11.31 -32.79
C TRP A 405 -3.00 11.42 -34.23
N GLU A 406 -2.17 11.11 -35.23
CA GLU A 406 -2.58 11.13 -36.64
C GLU A 406 -3.70 10.13 -36.92
N ASN A 407 -3.62 8.93 -36.33
CA ASN A 407 -4.67 7.92 -36.42
C ASN A 407 -5.97 8.38 -35.75
N ASP A 408 -5.89 8.83 -34.49
CA ASP A 408 -7.08 9.11 -33.69
C ASP A 408 -7.77 10.43 -34.12
N SER A 409 -7.01 11.49 -34.40
CA SER A 409 -7.55 12.80 -34.80
C SER A 409 -8.39 12.78 -36.08
N SER A 410 -8.22 11.77 -36.93
CA SER A 410 -8.96 11.61 -38.19
C SER A 410 -10.48 11.52 -37.98
N HIS A 411 -10.92 10.93 -36.85
CA HIS A 411 -12.32 10.63 -36.56
C HIS A 411 -12.93 11.42 -35.38
N LEU A 412 -12.14 12.28 -34.74
CA LEU A 412 -12.61 13.21 -33.72
C LEU A 412 -13.40 14.37 -34.34
N VAL A 413 -14.31 14.93 -33.54
CA VAL A 413 -15.15 16.08 -33.90
C VAL A 413 -14.64 17.35 -33.23
N SER A 414 -14.99 18.49 -33.81
CA SER A 414 -14.66 19.82 -33.30
C SER A 414 -15.23 20.04 -31.90
N LEU A 415 -14.39 20.62 -31.03
CA LEU A 415 -14.81 21.14 -29.72
C LEU A 415 -15.83 22.28 -29.86
N ASP A 416 -15.86 22.98 -30.99
CA ASP A 416 -16.87 24.01 -31.26
C ASP A 416 -18.28 23.39 -31.31
N PRO A 417 -19.20 23.75 -30.39
CA PRO A 417 -20.57 23.27 -30.43
C PRO A 417 -21.35 23.74 -31.67
N HIS A 418 -20.90 24.79 -32.35
CA HIS A 418 -21.46 25.26 -33.62
C HIS A 418 -20.70 24.73 -34.85
N GLY A 419 -19.76 23.79 -34.66
CA GLY A 419 -19.01 23.18 -35.75
C GLY A 419 -19.91 22.51 -36.77
N SER A 420 -19.56 22.60 -38.06
CA SER A 420 -20.30 21.99 -39.17
C SER A 420 -20.38 20.46 -39.09
N ASP A 421 -19.60 19.86 -38.21
CA ASP A 421 -19.54 18.44 -37.92
C ASP A 421 -20.40 17.99 -36.73
N ARG A 422 -21.23 18.90 -36.17
CA ARG A 422 -22.05 18.66 -34.98
C ARG A 422 -23.54 18.89 -35.27
N GLU A 423 -24.37 17.96 -34.80
CA GLU A 423 -25.83 18.08 -34.76
C GLU A 423 -26.29 18.00 -33.30
N VAL A 424 -26.16 19.11 -32.55
CA VAL A 424 -26.50 19.15 -31.12
C VAL A 424 -27.41 20.33 -30.81
N ASP A 425 -28.50 20.09 -30.06
CA ASP A 425 -29.43 21.13 -29.62
C ASP A 425 -28.84 21.94 -28.45
N LEU A 426 -28.39 23.15 -28.72
CA LEU A 426 -27.80 24.02 -27.69
C LEU A 426 -28.83 24.91 -26.99
N SER A 427 -30.13 24.80 -27.30
CA SER A 427 -31.17 25.72 -26.78
C SER A 427 -31.28 25.74 -25.25
N ARG A 428 -30.81 24.67 -24.59
CA ARG A 428 -30.85 24.48 -23.13
C ARG A 428 -29.50 24.69 -22.44
N VAL A 429 -28.43 24.89 -23.21
CA VAL A 429 -27.06 25.00 -22.71
C VAL A 429 -26.69 26.48 -22.54
N PRO A 430 -26.31 26.94 -21.34
CA PRO A 430 -25.92 28.33 -21.14
C PRO A 430 -24.58 28.65 -21.82
N ASP A 431 -24.35 29.93 -22.11
CA ASP A 431 -23.06 30.40 -22.66
C ASP A 431 -21.88 30.12 -21.73
N LYS A 432 -22.11 30.16 -20.41
CA LYS A 432 -21.12 29.84 -19.39
C LYS A 432 -21.73 29.06 -18.24
N ILE A 433 -21.04 28.01 -17.82
CA ILE A 433 -21.33 27.27 -16.58
C ILE A 433 -20.56 27.93 -15.42
N THR A 434 -21.22 28.02 -14.28
CA THR A 434 -20.77 28.74 -13.08
C THR A 434 -20.98 27.89 -11.83
N ARG A 435 -20.42 28.32 -10.69
CA ARG A 435 -20.57 27.61 -9.40
C ARG A 435 -22.01 27.57 -8.87
N ASP A 436 -22.87 28.44 -9.38
CA ASP A 436 -24.27 28.53 -8.95
C ASP A 436 -25.16 27.59 -9.75
N ASN A 437 -24.84 27.33 -11.03
CA ASN A 437 -25.67 26.54 -11.95
C ASN A 437 -25.03 25.24 -12.46
N TRP A 438 -23.83 24.87 -12.04
CA TRP A 438 -23.14 23.68 -12.58
C TRP A 438 -23.92 22.36 -12.40
N ASP A 439 -24.82 22.28 -11.42
CA ASP A 439 -25.66 21.12 -11.15
C ASP A 439 -27.10 21.26 -11.71
N ASP A 440 -27.36 22.25 -12.58
CA ASP A 440 -28.68 22.46 -13.17
C ASP A 440 -29.06 21.31 -14.13
N PRO A 441 -30.20 20.60 -13.89
CA PRO A 441 -30.69 19.54 -14.76
C PRO A 441 -30.94 19.94 -16.22
N ALA A 442 -31.06 21.23 -16.53
CA ALA A 442 -31.29 21.71 -17.90
C ALA A 442 -30.11 21.41 -18.82
N HIS A 443 -28.89 21.39 -18.29
CA HIS A 443 -27.66 21.18 -19.06
C HIS A 443 -26.72 20.12 -18.46
N LEU A 444 -26.95 19.65 -17.24
CA LEU A 444 -26.29 18.48 -16.67
C LEU A 444 -26.87 17.18 -17.28
N GLY A 445 -26.02 16.23 -17.66
CA GLY A 445 -26.43 15.00 -18.35
C GLY A 445 -26.76 15.19 -19.83
N PHE A 446 -26.29 16.29 -20.42
CA PHE A 446 -26.55 16.64 -21.81
C PHE A 446 -25.24 16.75 -22.62
N ASP A 447 -25.13 15.94 -23.66
CA ASP A 447 -23.94 15.77 -24.51
C ASP A 447 -23.40 17.11 -25.06
N GLY A 448 -24.29 18.04 -25.44
CA GLY A 448 -23.91 19.36 -25.96
C GLY A 448 -23.26 20.31 -24.96
N SER A 449 -23.31 19.99 -23.67
CA SER A 449 -22.74 20.82 -22.61
C SER A 449 -21.25 20.60 -22.41
N TYR A 450 -20.63 19.61 -23.06
CA TYR A 450 -19.24 19.20 -22.80
C TYR A 450 -18.26 20.38 -22.84
N SER A 451 -18.22 21.13 -23.94
CA SER A 451 -17.29 22.25 -24.11
C SER A 451 -17.43 23.33 -23.02
N ARG A 452 -18.63 23.52 -22.47
CA ARG A 452 -18.91 24.46 -21.38
C ARG A 452 -18.45 23.94 -20.04
N TYR A 453 -18.67 22.64 -19.77
CA TYR A 453 -18.14 22.00 -18.57
C TYR A 453 -16.62 21.90 -18.60
N LEU A 454 -16.01 21.64 -19.76
CA LEU A 454 -14.56 21.59 -19.90
C LEU A 454 -13.93 22.93 -19.53
N ALA A 455 -14.45 24.03 -20.07
CA ALA A 455 -14.01 25.37 -19.69
C ALA A 455 -14.19 25.65 -18.19
N PHE A 456 -15.34 25.27 -17.62
CA PHE A 456 -15.62 25.41 -16.19
C PHE A 456 -14.63 24.62 -15.32
N PHE A 457 -14.34 23.36 -15.64
CA PHE A 457 -13.43 22.53 -14.84
C PHE A 457 -11.97 22.96 -14.98
N HIS A 458 -11.54 23.51 -16.12
CA HIS A 458 -10.24 24.18 -16.21
C HIS A 458 -10.14 25.34 -15.21
N GLU A 459 -11.14 26.22 -15.15
CA GLU A 459 -11.20 27.34 -14.19
C GLU A 459 -11.22 26.84 -12.73
N GLU A 460 -11.98 25.78 -12.43
CA GLU A 460 -12.09 25.27 -11.07
C GLU A 460 -10.86 24.47 -10.61
N ILE A 461 -10.14 23.79 -11.50
CA ILE A 461 -8.85 23.15 -11.17
C ILE A 461 -7.78 24.19 -10.86
N GLU A 462 -7.74 25.29 -11.60
CA GLU A 462 -6.82 26.40 -11.30
C GLU A 462 -7.13 27.02 -9.93
N ARG A 463 -8.40 27.13 -9.58
CA ARG A 463 -8.84 27.70 -8.29
C ARG A 463 -8.63 26.77 -7.09
N LEU A 464 -9.06 25.51 -7.19
CA LEU A 464 -9.14 24.59 -6.06
C LEU A 464 -7.98 23.60 -5.98
N SER A 465 -7.12 23.54 -6.98
CA SER A 465 -6.23 22.40 -7.29
C SER A 465 -6.98 21.15 -7.75
N PRO A 466 -6.32 20.21 -8.45
CA PRO A 466 -6.91 18.94 -8.89
C PRO A 466 -7.72 18.20 -7.81
N MET A 467 -7.14 18.04 -6.62
CA MET A 467 -7.79 17.31 -5.53
C MET A 467 -8.90 18.10 -4.84
N GLY A 468 -8.77 19.43 -4.78
CA GLY A 468 -9.86 20.28 -4.28
C GLY A 468 -11.07 20.24 -5.21
N THR A 469 -10.86 20.21 -6.53
CA THR A 469 -11.95 20.07 -7.53
C THR A 469 -12.64 18.72 -7.42
N ILE A 470 -11.90 17.61 -7.26
CA ILE A 470 -12.50 16.29 -7.00
C ILE A 470 -13.30 16.31 -5.69
N GLY A 471 -12.73 16.90 -4.63
CA GLY A 471 -13.41 17.06 -3.35
C GLY A 471 -14.74 17.80 -3.48
N GLU A 472 -14.76 18.91 -4.21
CA GLU A 472 -15.95 19.77 -4.38
C GLU A 472 -16.99 19.17 -5.34
N TYR A 473 -16.57 18.69 -6.51
CA TYR A 473 -17.47 18.35 -7.61
C TYR A 473 -17.72 16.85 -7.79
N LEU A 474 -17.01 15.99 -7.07
CA LEU A 474 -17.24 14.53 -7.09
C LEU A 474 -17.63 13.97 -5.72
N LEU A 475 -17.03 14.48 -4.64
CA LEU A 475 -17.11 13.86 -3.31
C LEU A 475 -17.92 14.68 -2.29
N SER A 476 -18.29 15.92 -2.60
CA SER A 476 -19.05 16.77 -1.68
C SER A 476 -20.52 16.32 -1.56
N PRO A 477 -21.20 16.66 -0.45
CA PRO A 477 -22.62 16.41 -0.30
C PRO A 477 -23.49 16.96 -1.43
N ARG A 478 -23.13 18.12 -2.00
CA ARG A 478 -23.84 18.69 -3.15
C ARG A 478 -23.61 17.84 -4.41
N ALA A 479 -22.40 17.32 -4.59
CA ALA A 479 -22.01 16.58 -5.78
C ALA A 479 -22.63 15.17 -5.89
N PHE A 480 -22.76 14.43 -4.79
CA PHE A 480 -23.33 13.08 -4.86
C PHE A 480 -24.86 13.02 -4.71
N GLN A 481 -25.51 14.11 -4.29
CA GLN A 481 -26.97 14.19 -4.18
C GLN A 481 -27.63 14.57 -5.51
N ALA A 482 -28.92 14.25 -5.67
CA ALA A 482 -29.70 14.75 -6.79
C ALA A 482 -29.84 16.28 -6.70
N PRO A 483 -29.76 17.03 -7.82
CA PRO A 483 -29.67 16.53 -9.20
C PRO A 483 -28.26 16.17 -9.71
N ALA A 484 -27.21 16.54 -8.98
CA ALA A 484 -25.82 16.43 -9.45
C ALA A 484 -25.38 14.97 -9.68
N GLN A 485 -25.43 14.12 -8.66
CA GLN A 485 -25.04 12.68 -8.70
C GLN A 485 -23.72 12.39 -9.45
N MET A 486 -22.74 13.29 -9.38
CA MET A 486 -21.50 13.25 -10.17
C MET A 486 -20.69 11.97 -9.97
N LEU A 487 -20.65 11.44 -8.74
CA LEU A 487 -19.97 10.17 -8.48
C LEU A 487 -20.53 9.05 -9.35
N VAL A 488 -21.86 8.91 -9.41
CA VAL A 488 -22.52 7.88 -10.21
C VAL A 488 -22.34 8.14 -11.70
N ARG A 489 -22.46 9.40 -12.13
CA ARG A 489 -22.20 9.79 -13.52
C ARG A 489 -20.77 9.48 -13.96
N SER A 490 -19.80 9.47 -13.05
CA SER A 490 -18.42 9.12 -13.38
C SER A 490 -18.26 7.66 -13.85
N PHE A 491 -19.19 6.78 -13.51
CA PHE A 491 -19.24 5.40 -13.99
C PHE A 491 -20.04 5.24 -15.31
N GLY A 492 -20.60 6.34 -15.83
CA GLY A 492 -21.30 6.39 -17.11
C GLY A 492 -20.44 6.00 -18.31
N GLY A 493 -21.09 5.74 -19.45
CA GLY A 493 -20.37 5.54 -20.70
C GLY A 493 -19.43 4.34 -20.69
N VAL A 494 -19.73 3.28 -19.94
CA VAL A 494 -18.81 2.16 -19.71
C VAL A 494 -17.52 2.62 -18.99
N LEU A 495 -17.66 3.37 -17.89
CA LEU A 495 -16.57 3.80 -17.00
C LEU A 495 -15.62 4.87 -17.58
N HIS A 496 -15.91 5.47 -18.73
CA HIS A 496 -14.98 6.39 -19.39
C HIS A 496 -14.62 7.63 -18.56
N PRO A 497 -15.55 8.32 -17.87
CA PRO A 497 -15.17 9.45 -17.03
C PRO A 497 -14.29 9.03 -15.85
N PHE A 498 -14.58 7.89 -15.22
CA PHE A 498 -13.75 7.31 -14.15
C PHE A 498 -12.35 6.98 -14.68
N ILE A 499 -12.25 6.43 -15.89
CA ILE A 499 -10.96 6.16 -16.54
C ILE A 499 -10.21 7.46 -16.84
N HIS A 500 -10.87 8.49 -17.39
CA HIS A 500 -10.25 9.80 -17.67
C HIS A 500 -9.75 10.48 -16.40
N ILE A 501 -10.57 10.55 -15.36
CA ILE A 501 -10.16 11.10 -14.05
C ILE A 501 -8.99 10.28 -13.50
N GLY A 502 -9.03 8.95 -13.64
CA GLY A 502 -7.93 8.05 -13.30
C GLY A 502 -6.62 8.37 -14.03
N PHE A 503 -6.66 8.64 -15.35
CA PHE A 503 -5.51 9.11 -16.12
C PHE A 503 -5.01 10.48 -15.63
N GLY A 504 -5.92 11.42 -15.36
CA GLY A 504 -5.57 12.73 -14.80
C GLY A 504 -4.80 12.61 -13.48
N LEU A 505 -5.25 11.72 -12.58
CA LEU A 505 -4.60 11.44 -11.30
C LEU A 505 -3.26 10.71 -11.47
N ASP A 506 -3.22 9.64 -12.26
CA ASP A 506 -2.04 8.80 -12.44
C ASP A 506 -0.89 9.57 -13.10
N PHE A 507 -1.17 10.40 -14.11
CA PHE A 507 -0.14 11.18 -14.80
C PHE A 507 0.04 12.58 -14.22
N ARG A 508 -0.75 12.98 -13.21
CA ARG A 508 -0.78 14.35 -12.65
C ARG A 508 -1.07 15.40 -13.73
N ASP A 509 -1.97 15.05 -14.64
CA ASP A 509 -2.35 15.91 -15.75
C ASP A 509 -3.67 16.62 -15.45
N ARG A 510 -3.60 17.96 -15.36
CA ARG A 510 -4.76 18.80 -15.07
C ARG A 510 -5.76 18.89 -16.23
N ILE A 511 -5.31 18.78 -17.48
CA ILE A 511 -6.19 18.91 -18.63
C ILE A 511 -7.02 17.65 -18.83
N VAL A 512 -6.40 16.48 -18.69
CA VAL A 512 -7.10 15.18 -18.76
C VAL A 512 -8.04 15.00 -17.57
N LEU A 513 -7.69 15.54 -16.40
CA LEU A 513 -8.61 15.59 -15.27
C LEU A 513 -9.84 16.45 -15.56
N ALA A 514 -9.65 17.63 -16.16
CA ALA A 514 -10.76 18.51 -16.57
C ALA A 514 -11.67 17.81 -17.61
N GLU A 515 -11.07 17.14 -18.59
CA GLU A 515 -11.79 16.34 -19.59
C GLU A 515 -12.67 15.27 -18.92
N GLY A 516 -12.13 14.51 -17.96
CA GLY A 516 -12.88 13.47 -17.26
C GLY A 516 -14.00 13.98 -16.37
N LEU A 517 -13.81 15.12 -15.70
CA LEU A 517 -14.88 15.76 -14.91
C LEU A 517 -15.98 16.33 -15.80
N ALA A 518 -15.61 16.93 -16.94
CA ALA A 518 -16.56 17.41 -17.93
C ALA A 518 -17.34 16.26 -18.57
N GLU A 519 -16.67 15.14 -18.86
CA GLU A 519 -17.30 13.92 -19.34
C GLU A 519 -18.28 13.35 -18.32
N ALA A 520 -17.94 13.36 -17.02
CA ALA A 520 -18.86 12.93 -15.97
C ALA A 520 -20.10 13.84 -15.91
N ALA A 521 -19.96 15.15 -16.11
CA ALA A 521 -21.08 16.10 -16.03
C ALA A 521 -22.09 15.92 -17.18
N ILE A 522 -21.67 15.48 -18.35
CA ILE A 522 -22.57 15.25 -19.49
C ILE A 522 -23.20 13.85 -19.48
N HIS A 523 -22.68 12.91 -18.71
CA HIS A 523 -23.25 11.57 -18.61
C HIS A 523 -24.53 11.52 -17.79
N LYS A 524 -25.48 10.71 -18.23
CA LYS A 524 -26.75 10.44 -17.55
C LYS A 524 -26.56 9.62 -16.27
N ALA A 525 -27.25 10.00 -15.19
CA ALA A 525 -27.21 9.28 -13.92
C ALA A 525 -28.21 8.10 -13.90
N GLU A 526 -29.19 8.10 -14.80
CA GLU A 526 -30.35 7.20 -14.84
C GLU A 526 -29.96 5.73 -15.01
N ALA A 527 -28.83 5.46 -15.66
CA ALA A 527 -28.33 4.10 -15.84
C ALA A 527 -27.97 3.42 -14.51
N PHE A 528 -27.79 4.17 -13.42
CA PHE A 528 -27.35 3.66 -12.12
C PHE A 528 -28.09 4.28 -10.93
N SER A 529 -28.95 5.28 -11.14
CA SER A 529 -29.65 5.96 -10.05
C SER A 529 -30.57 5.04 -9.25
N GLY A 530 -31.04 3.94 -9.84
CA GLY A 530 -31.80 2.89 -9.17
C GLY A 530 -30.96 1.97 -8.26
N LEU A 531 -29.63 1.98 -8.38
CA LEU A 531 -28.75 1.16 -7.54
C LEU A 531 -28.55 1.74 -6.15
N PHE A 532 -28.50 3.07 -6.03
CA PHE A 532 -28.04 3.73 -4.81
C PHE A 532 -29.16 4.56 -4.19
N PRO A 533 -29.61 4.23 -2.96
CA PRO A 533 -30.49 5.09 -2.19
C PRO A 533 -29.89 6.50 -2.02
N ALA A 534 -30.73 7.53 -1.94
CA ALA A 534 -30.27 8.93 -1.89
C ALA A 534 -29.31 9.24 -0.72
N ASP A 535 -29.51 8.60 0.43
CA ASP A 535 -28.65 8.76 1.62
C ASP A 535 -27.50 7.74 1.69
N TRP A 536 -27.34 6.87 0.69
CA TRP A 536 -26.30 5.83 0.68
C TRP A 536 -24.87 6.38 0.74
N PRO A 537 -24.48 7.43 -0.02
CA PRO A 537 -23.13 7.97 0.12
C PRO A 537 -22.85 8.48 1.55
N LYS A 538 -23.83 9.12 2.19
CA LYS A 538 -23.70 9.59 3.58
C LYS A 538 -23.52 8.41 4.54
N SER A 539 -24.29 7.34 4.37
CA SER A 539 -24.22 6.18 5.26
C SER A 539 -22.87 5.45 5.16
N ILE A 540 -22.29 5.37 3.96
CA ILE A 540 -20.96 4.79 3.74
C ILE A 540 -19.85 5.69 4.33
N LEU A 541 -19.95 7.01 4.16
CA LEU A 541 -18.98 7.96 4.73
C LEU A 541 -18.99 7.94 6.26
N SER A 542 -20.14 7.71 6.90
CA SER A 542 -20.28 7.72 8.36
C SER A 542 -20.01 6.37 9.05
N SER A 543 -20.07 5.26 8.32
CA SER A 543 -20.01 3.92 8.91
C SER A 543 -18.62 3.30 8.73
N PRO A 544 -17.83 3.11 9.80
CA PRO A 544 -16.74 2.15 9.76
C PRO A 544 -17.39 0.77 9.79
N SER A 545 -17.54 0.11 8.64
CA SER A 545 -17.93 -1.29 8.61
C SER A 545 -16.96 -2.06 9.51
N SER A 546 -17.48 -2.62 10.59
CA SER A 546 -16.73 -3.52 11.48
C SER A 546 -17.61 -4.73 11.77
N PRO A 547 -17.16 -5.92 11.38
CA PRO A 547 -17.27 -7.09 12.23
C PRO A 547 -15.96 -7.20 13.03
N ASN A 548 -16.09 -7.32 14.34
CA ASN A 548 -15.03 -7.81 15.22
C ASN A 548 -14.44 -9.10 14.61
N ASP A 549 -13.12 -9.14 14.38
CA ASP A 549 -12.27 -10.30 14.66
C ASP A 549 -10.78 -10.00 14.41
N GLU A 550 -9.94 -10.81 15.07
CA GLU A 550 -8.52 -10.61 15.34
C GLU A 550 -7.58 -10.59 14.11
N LEU A 551 -6.41 -9.96 14.31
CA LEU A 551 -5.28 -9.87 13.39
C LEU A 551 -4.85 -11.26 12.84
N VAL A 552 -5.18 -11.55 11.58
CA VAL A 552 -4.60 -12.67 10.83
C VAL A 552 -3.28 -12.25 10.17
N SER A 553 -2.26 -13.11 10.26
CA SER A 553 -0.86 -12.80 9.94
C SER A 553 -0.62 -12.14 8.57
N HIS A 554 0.31 -11.17 8.56
CA HIS A 554 0.68 -10.31 7.42
C HIS A 554 1.66 -10.94 6.42
N GLN A 555 2.08 -12.19 6.58
CA GLN A 555 3.14 -12.76 5.75
C GLN A 555 2.60 -13.29 4.41
N TRP A 556 3.36 -13.03 3.34
CA TRP A 556 3.27 -13.80 2.10
C TRP A 556 3.43 -15.27 2.48
N GLY A 557 2.35 -16.04 2.41
CA GLY A 557 2.39 -17.46 2.73
C GLY A 557 3.41 -18.15 1.84
N ASP A 558 4.13 -19.13 2.38
CA ASP A 558 5.06 -20.03 1.67
C ASP A 558 4.34 -20.99 0.70
N GLY A 559 3.08 -20.70 0.35
CA GLY A 559 2.17 -21.57 -0.40
C GLY A 559 1.51 -22.67 0.44
N SER A 560 1.87 -22.85 1.72
CA SER A 560 1.30 -23.90 2.58
C SER A 560 0.11 -23.46 3.42
N THR A 561 -0.03 -22.15 3.70
CA THR A 561 -1.15 -21.57 4.45
C THR A 561 -2.02 -20.66 3.58
N PRO A 562 -3.35 -20.89 3.51
CA PRO A 562 -4.26 -20.03 2.74
C PRO A 562 -4.27 -18.58 3.22
N ARG A 563 -4.33 -17.62 2.29
CA ARG A 563 -4.49 -16.20 2.60
C ARG A 563 -5.98 -15.87 2.77
N LEU A 564 -6.36 -15.54 4.00
CA LEU A 564 -7.73 -15.16 4.35
C LEU A 564 -7.98 -13.65 4.20
N PRO A 565 -9.25 -13.22 3.96
CA PRO A 565 -9.63 -11.83 4.10
C PRO A 565 -9.39 -11.37 5.53
N ARG A 566 -9.07 -10.08 5.71
CA ARG A 566 -8.78 -9.51 7.04
C ARG A 566 -10.04 -9.45 7.91
N ALA A 567 -11.16 -9.08 7.32
CA ALA A 567 -12.48 -9.10 7.94
C ALA A 567 -13.55 -9.27 6.83
N GLY A 568 -14.73 -9.72 7.21
CA GLY A 568 -15.83 -9.98 6.27
C GLY A 568 -15.51 -11.11 5.28
N LYS A 569 -16.23 -11.12 4.15
CA LYS A 569 -16.01 -12.07 3.06
C LYS A 569 -15.01 -11.53 2.07
N SER A 570 -14.23 -12.42 1.44
CA SER A 570 -13.40 -12.05 0.30
C SER A 570 -14.26 -11.78 -0.94
N LEU A 571 -13.73 -11.03 -1.91
CA LEU A 571 -14.43 -10.77 -3.15
C LEU A 571 -14.69 -12.03 -3.99
N LEU A 572 -13.83 -13.04 -3.90
CA LEU A 572 -14.05 -14.33 -4.56
C LEU A 572 -15.23 -15.09 -3.93
N GLU A 573 -15.35 -15.06 -2.60
CA GLU A 573 -16.52 -15.63 -1.91
C GLU A 573 -17.81 -14.86 -2.25
N ILE A 574 -17.76 -13.53 -2.24
CA ILE A 574 -18.91 -12.67 -2.59
C ILE A 574 -19.35 -12.93 -4.03
N TYR A 575 -18.41 -13.07 -4.97
CA TYR A 575 -18.75 -13.41 -6.36
C TYR A 575 -19.37 -14.80 -6.49
N GLY A 576 -18.85 -15.80 -5.75
CA GLY A 576 -19.46 -17.12 -5.67
C GLY A 576 -20.91 -17.08 -5.17
N LEU A 577 -21.17 -16.31 -4.11
CA LEU A 577 -22.52 -16.08 -3.60
C LEU A 577 -23.41 -15.40 -4.65
N PHE A 578 -22.92 -14.33 -5.28
CA PHE A 578 -23.60 -13.61 -6.35
C PHE A 578 -24.04 -14.53 -7.50
N VAL A 579 -23.16 -15.42 -7.95
CA VAL A 579 -23.46 -16.38 -9.04
C VAL A 579 -24.52 -17.40 -8.62
N SER A 580 -24.51 -17.82 -7.35
CA SER A 580 -25.44 -18.83 -6.83
C SER A 580 -26.81 -18.28 -6.37
N ASP A 581 -26.95 -16.97 -6.21
CA ASP A 581 -28.13 -16.36 -5.58
C ASP A 581 -29.37 -16.41 -6.50
N PRO A 582 -30.53 -16.89 -6.03
CA PRO A 582 -31.73 -17.00 -6.86
C PRO A 582 -32.39 -15.64 -7.20
N GLN A 583 -32.22 -14.61 -6.38
CA GLN A 583 -32.77 -13.27 -6.64
C GLN A 583 -31.98 -12.55 -7.73
N LEU A 584 -30.67 -12.81 -7.81
CA LEU A 584 -29.78 -12.24 -8.82
C LEU A 584 -29.81 -13.00 -10.15
N LYS A 585 -30.99 -13.48 -10.54
CA LYS A 585 -31.17 -14.14 -11.84
C LYS A 585 -30.81 -13.16 -12.97
N PRO A 586 -30.08 -13.59 -14.01
CA PRO A 586 -29.84 -12.80 -15.21
C PRO A 586 -31.14 -12.24 -15.80
N VAL A 587 -31.09 -11.02 -16.33
CA VAL A 587 -32.17 -10.46 -17.16
C VAL A 587 -32.27 -11.25 -18.46
N ASP A 588 -33.44 -11.28 -19.09
CA ASP A 588 -33.61 -11.99 -20.36
C ASP A 588 -32.69 -11.41 -21.44
N TYR A 589 -32.07 -12.29 -22.24
CA TYR A 589 -31.20 -11.87 -23.32
C TYR A 589 -32.01 -11.35 -24.52
N ILE A 590 -32.01 -10.03 -24.69
CA ILE A 590 -32.55 -9.36 -25.86
C ILE A 590 -31.36 -8.90 -26.72
N SER A 591 -31.22 -9.40 -27.94
CA SER A 591 -30.02 -9.14 -28.78
C SER A 591 -29.82 -7.64 -29.07
N ASP A 592 -30.90 -6.93 -29.38
CA ASP A 592 -30.84 -5.57 -29.96
C ASP A 592 -31.02 -4.45 -28.92
N THR A 593 -30.99 -4.78 -27.63
CA THR A 593 -31.14 -3.77 -26.57
C THR A 593 -29.80 -3.10 -26.24
N THR A 594 -29.86 -1.82 -25.86
CA THR A 594 -28.68 -1.04 -25.45
C THR A 594 -28.13 -1.52 -24.11
N THR A 595 -26.85 -1.26 -23.84
CA THR A 595 -26.22 -1.60 -22.55
C THR A 595 -26.91 -0.91 -21.39
N ASP A 596 -27.24 0.38 -21.52
CA ASP A 596 -27.96 1.13 -20.48
C ASP A 596 -29.31 0.48 -20.16
N ASN A 597 -30.05 0.05 -21.18
CA ASN A 597 -31.32 -0.65 -20.96
C ASN A 597 -31.12 -1.99 -20.22
N ARG A 598 -30.04 -2.73 -20.50
CA ARG A 598 -29.70 -3.97 -19.74
C ARG A 598 -29.33 -3.65 -18.30
N LEU A 599 -28.54 -2.60 -18.06
CA LEU A 599 -28.16 -2.16 -16.72
C LEU A 599 -29.39 -1.72 -15.91
N THR A 600 -30.28 -0.91 -16.50
CA THR A 600 -31.54 -0.50 -15.87
C THR A 600 -32.45 -1.69 -15.61
N ALA A 601 -32.52 -2.65 -16.53
CA ALA A 601 -33.28 -3.89 -16.30
C ALA A 601 -32.68 -4.71 -15.16
N ALA A 602 -31.34 -4.79 -15.08
CA ALA A 602 -30.60 -5.56 -14.07
C ALA A 602 -30.81 -5.04 -12.64
N GLN A 603 -31.24 -3.80 -12.46
CA GLN A 603 -31.52 -3.14 -11.17
C GLN A 603 -32.91 -3.45 -10.59
N LYS A 604 -33.84 -3.95 -11.40
CA LYS A 604 -35.24 -4.14 -10.99
C LYS A 604 -35.42 -5.41 -10.14
N GLU A 605 -36.64 -5.60 -9.63
CA GLU A 605 -37.08 -6.83 -8.96
C GLU A 605 -36.26 -7.21 -7.71
N GLY A 606 -35.82 -6.22 -6.93
CA GLY A 606 -35.05 -6.45 -5.70
C GLY A 606 -33.56 -6.73 -5.91
N ARG A 607 -33.08 -6.73 -7.17
CA ARG A 607 -31.69 -7.06 -7.50
C ARG A 607 -30.72 -5.97 -7.05
N ALA A 608 -31.11 -4.70 -7.11
CA ALA A 608 -30.30 -3.60 -6.60
C ALA A 608 -30.04 -3.73 -5.08
N GLU A 609 -31.10 -3.98 -4.30
CA GLU A 609 -31.01 -4.19 -2.86
C GLU A 609 -30.14 -5.40 -2.51
N LYS A 610 -30.29 -6.50 -3.27
CA LYS A 610 -29.48 -7.69 -3.06
C LYS A 610 -28.01 -7.48 -3.41
N LEU A 611 -27.71 -6.70 -4.45
CA LEU A 611 -26.33 -6.31 -4.78
C LEU A 611 -25.70 -5.46 -3.68
N LEU A 612 -26.45 -4.52 -3.12
CA LEU A 612 -26.00 -3.71 -1.98
C LEU A 612 -25.73 -4.57 -0.73
N GLU A 613 -26.62 -5.53 -0.45
CA GLU A 613 -26.46 -6.48 0.65
C GLU A 613 -25.16 -7.28 0.49
N LEU A 614 -24.93 -7.89 -0.67
CA LEU A 614 -23.70 -8.65 -0.94
C LEU A 614 -22.44 -7.77 -0.91
N ALA A 615 -22.51 -6.55 -1.45
CA ALA A 615 -21.39 -5.61 -1.38
C ALA A 615 -21.08 -5.17 0.06
N GLY A 616 -22.07 -5.19 0.95
CA GLY A 616 -21.92 -4.89 2.38
C GLY A 616 -21.16 -5.98 3.17
N GLU A 617 -21.10 -7.21 2.66
CA GLU A 617 -20.29 -8.30 3.24
C GLU A 617 -18.78 -8.10 3.04
N TRP A 618 -18.39 -7.21 2.13
CA TRP A 618 -17.00 -6.84 1.92
C TRP A 618 -16.57 -5.77 2.95
N SER A 619 -15.73 -6.17 3.89
CA SER A 619 -15.25 -5.25 4.93
C SER A 619 -14.35 -4.17 4.35
N LEU A 620 -14.60 -2.91 4.71
CA LEU A 620 -13.84 -1.73 4.29
C LEU A 620 -13.68 -0.76 5.48
N SER A 621 -13.18 -1.29 6.60
CA SER A 621 -12.92 -0.48 7.80
C SER A 621 -11.82 0.58 7.57
N ASP A 622 -11.80 1.65 8.36
CA ASP A 622 -10.71 2.65 8.26
C ASP A 622 -9.33 2.02 8.45
N SER A 623 -9.24 0.95 9.25
CA SER A 623 -8.01 0.20 9.49
C SER A 623 -7.54 -0.63 8.29
N GLU A 624 -8.47 -1.10 7.45
CA GLU A 624 -8.20 -1.79 6.19
C GLU A 624 -7.92 -0.81 5.05
N LEU A 625 -8.26 0.47 5.23
CA LEU A 625 -8.11 1.51 4.22
C LEU A 625 -7.03 2.54 4.55
N GLY A 626 -6.24 2.32 5.59
CA GLY A 626 -5.08 3.15 5.93
C GLY A 626 -3.92 2.98 4.95
N ASP A 627 -2.91 3.85 5.06
CA ASP A 627 -1.69 3.84 4.23
C ASP A 627 -0.58 2.90 4.77
N GLY A 628 -0.92 2.03 5.73
CA GLY A 628 0.01 1.09 6.36
C GLY A 628 0.08 -0.26 5.67
N GLU A 629 1.01 -1.12 6.11
CA GLU A 629 1.16 -2.48 5.59
C GLU A 629 -0.13 -3.29 5.76
N GLY A 630 -0.68 -3.80 4.65
CA GLY A 630 -1.98 -4.49 4.64
C GLY A 630 -3.20 -3.55 4.68
N GLY A 631 -3.01 -2.30 4.27
CA GLY A 631 -4.04 -1.29 4.04
C GLY A 631 -4.81 -1.50 2.74
N TRP A 632 -5.15 -0.40 2.06
CA TRP A 632 -6.05 -0.43 0.90
C TRP A 632 -5.52 -1.26 -0.27
N GLU A 633 -4.20 -1.50 -0.36
CA GLU A 633 -3.60 -2.31 -1.41
C GLU A 633 -4.13 -3.74 -1.44
N ARG A 634 -4.44 -4.34 -0.26
CA ARG A 634 -5.02 -5.69 -0.21
C ARG A 634 -6.45 -5.72 -0.78
N LYS A 635 -7.20 -4.62 -0.63
CA LYS A 635 -8.55 -4.50 -1.21
C LYS A 635 -8.48 -4.31 -2.72
N VAL A 636 -7.47 -3.58 -3.19
CA VAL A 636 -7.19 -3.46 -4.62
C VAL A 636 -6.71 -4.80 -5.21
N GLU A 637 -5.90 -5.59 -4.49
CA GLU A 637 -5.52 -6.95 -4.89
C GLU A 637 -6.75 -7.83 -5.15
N GLU A 638 -7.69 -7.89 -4.20
CA GLU A 638 -8.92 -8.65 -4.36
C GLU A 638 -9.70 -8.22 -5.63
N LEU A 639 -9.81 -6.91 -5.87
CA LEU A 639 -10.47 -6.37 -7.07
C LEU A 639 -9.72 -6.73 -8.35
N SER A 640 -8.40 -6.56 -8.38
CA SER A 640 -7.54 -6.86 -9.53
C SER A 640 -7.66 -8.34 -9.96
N VAL A 641 -7.69 -9.26 -9.00
CA VAL A 641 -7.90 -10.69 -9.26
C VAL A 641 -9.32 -10.92 -9.79
N LEU A 642 -10.35 -10.39 -9.11
CA LEU A 642 -11.74 -10.56 -9.52
C LEU A 642 -12.00 -10.08 -10.95
N VAL A 643 -11.57 -8.87 -11.31
CA VAL A 643 -11.83 -8.31 -12.65
C VAL A 643 -11.00 -9.00 -13.74
N THR A 644 -9.83 -9.55 -13.40
CA THR A 644 -9.03 -10.36 -14.34
C THR A 644 -9.77 -11.66 -14.68
N LEU A 645 -10.29 -12.36 -13.65
CA LEU A 645 -11.10 -13.56 -13.85
C LEU A 645 -12.39 -13.24 -14.59
N MET A 646 -13.04 -12.12 -14.28
CA MET A 646 -14.26 -11.68 -14.96
C MET A 646 -14.03 -11.43 -16.46
N ALA A 647 -12.90 -10.82 -16.83
CA ALA A 647 -12.56 -10.56 -18.22
C ALA A 647 -12.14 -11.83 -18.99
N CYS A 648 -11.34 -12.72 -18.38
CA CYS A 648 -10.63 -13.77 -19.13
C CYS A 648 -10.94 -15.21 -18.67
N ALA A 649 -11.60 -15.42 -17.53
CA ALA A 649 -11.99 -16.74 -17.04
C ALA A 649 -13.48 -17.05 -17.27
N THR A 650 -14.19 -16.27 -18.09
CA THR A 650 -15.63 -16.50 -18.40
C THR A 650 -15.86 -17.34 -19.66
N GLY A 651 -14.82 -18.04 -20.13
CA GLY A 651 -14.86 -18.87 -21.33
C GLY A 651 -15.55 -20.23 -21.15
N ARG A 652 -15.96 -20.84 -22.27
CA ARG A 652 -16.56 -22.18 -22.32
C ARG A 652 -15.61 -23.21 -22.94
N GLN A 653 -15.49 -24.37 -22.30
CA GLN A 653 -14.75 -25.49 -22.88
C GLN A 653 -15.36 -25.91 -24.23
N GLY A 654 -14.52 -26.20 -25.22
CA GLY A 654 -14.95 -26.56 -26.57
C GLY A 654 -15.35 -25.39 -27.48
N HIS A 655 -15.40 -24.15 -26.95
CA HIS A 655 -15.63 -22.95 -27.76
C HIS A 655 -14.34 -22.14 -27.95
N ALA A 656 -14.32 -21.29 -28.98
CA ALA A 656 -13.22 -20.35 -29.19
C ALA A 656 -13.13 -19.37 -28.00
N PRO A 657 -11.91 -18.97 -27.57
CA PRO A 657 -11.74 -17.94 -26.55
C PRO A 657 -12.47 -16.64 -26.93
N LYS A 658 -13.12 -16.03 -25.93
CA LYS A 658 -13.84 -14.77 -26.07
C LYS A 658 -13.50 -13.87 -24.90
N VAL A 659 -13.45 -12.55 -25.15
CA VAL A 659 -13.29 -11.54 -24.12
C VAL A 659 -14.42 -10.52 -24.30
N ASP A 660 -15.32 -10.48 -23.32
CA ASP A 660 -16.47 -9.56 -23.33
C ASP A 660 -15.98 -8.11 -23.17
N PHE A 661 -16.39 -7.26 -24.11
CA PHE A 661 -15.99 -5.86 -24.15
C PHE A 661 -16.29 -5.10 -22.84
N PHE A 662 -17.44 -5.34 -22.22
CA PHE A 662 -17.87 -4.64 -21.01
C PHE A 662 -17.17 -5.17 -19.76
N LEU A 663 -16.96 -6.48 -19.67
CA LEU A 663 -16.19 -7.08 -18.56
C LEU A 663 -14.72 -6.66 -18.61
N MET A 664 -14.15 -6.52 -19.81
CA MET A 664 -12.79 -5.98 -20.00
C MET A 664 -12.68 -4.51 -19.56
N HIS A 665 -13.75 -3.71 -19.61
CA HIS A 665 -13.73 -2.36 -19.05
C HIS A 665 -13.55 -2.35 -17.53
N ASN A 666 -14.06 -3.36 -16.80
CA ASN A 666 -13.77 -3.53 -15.38
C ASN A 666 -12.28 -3.83 -15.14
N LEU A 667 -11.61 -4.55 -16.05
CA LEU A 667 -10.17 -4.79 -16.00
C LEU A 667 -9.36 -3.51 -16.33
N THR A 668 -9.72 -2.79 -17.39
CA THR A 668 -8.95 -1.61 -17.82
C THR A 668 -9.13 -0.40 -16.93
N SER A 669 -10.24 -0.28 -16.21
CA SER A 669 -10.46 0.77 -15.20
C SER A 669 -9.78 0.46 -13.85
N SER A 670 -9.60 -0.81 -13.51
CA SER A 670 -9.05 -1.21 -12.20
C SER A 670 -7.63 -0.71 -11.93
N ILE A 671 -6.82 -0.50 -12.98
CA ILE A 671 -5.45 0.03 -12.87
C ILE A 671 -5.40 1.44 -12.24
N PHE A 672 -6.51 2.18 -12.27
CA PHE A 672 -6.57 3.53 -11.72
C PHE A 672 -6.96 3.55 -10.23
N LEU A 673 -7.44 2.44 -9.67
CA LEU A 673 -7.81 2.38 -8.24
C LEU A 673 -6.66 2.83 -7.33
N PRO A 674 -5.39 2.40 -7.51
CA PRO A 674 -4.27 2.94 -6.73
C PRO A 674 -4.11 4.46 -6.82
N ALA A 675 -4.38 5.06 -7.98
CA ALA A 675 -4.30 6.51 -8.16
C ALA A 675 -5.38 7.24 -7.34
N TYR A 676 -6.60 6.70 -7.29
CA TYR A 676 -7.64 7.21 -6.39
C TYR A 676 -7.28 6.99 -4.92
N MET A 677 -6.91 5.76 -4.54
CA MET A 677 -6.65 5.43 -3.15
C MET A 677 -5.54 6.29 -2.56
N SER A 678 -4.44 6.48 -3.29
CA SER A 678 -3.28 7.28 -2.85
C SER A 678 -3.62 8.76 -2.59
N ASN A 679 -4.72 9.29 -3.15
CA ASN A 679 -5.09 10.70 -3.05
C ASN A 679 -6.32 10.97 -2.16
N LEU A 680 -7.00 9.93 -1.67
CA LEU A 680 -8.26 10.07 -0.93
C LEU A 680 -8.09 9.67 0.54
N SER A 681 -8.94 10.22 1.42
CA SER A 681 -9.02 9.79 2.82
C SER A 681 -9.78 8.45 2.97
N PRO A 682 -9.58 7.68 4.05
CA PRO A 682 -10.23 6.38 4.23
C PRO A 682 -11.75 6.34 4.02
N PRO A 683 -12.56 7.32 4.49
CA PRO A 683 -14.00 7.33 4.20
C PRO A 683 -14.32 7.47 2.71
N HIS A 684 -13.56 8.29 1.99
CA HIS A 684 -13.73 8.44 0.53
C HIS A 684 -13.21 7.24 -0.24
N ARG A 685 -12.11 6.60 0.21
CA ARG A 685 -11.66 5.31 -0.32
C ARG A 685 -12.77 4.26 -0.22
N ARG A 686 -13.42 4.17 0.95
CA ARG A 686 -14.56 3.27 1.18
C ARG A 686 -15.69 3.55 0.18
N LEU A 687 -16.06 4.82 0.02
CA LEU A 687 -17.11 5.23 -0.90
C LEU A 687 -16.79 4.79 -2.34
N ILE A 688 -15.60 5.12 -2.84
CA ILE A 688 -15.16 4.74 -4.18
C ILE A 688 -15.12 3.21 -4.36
N LEU A 689 -14.54 2.47 -3.40
CA LEU A 689 -14.41 1.02 -3.50
C LEU A 689 -15.76 0.30 -3.47
N HIS A 690 -16.70 0.70 -2.59
CA HIS A 690 -18.05 0.14 -2.60
C HIS A 690 -18.77 0.45 -3.91
N THR A 691 -18.76 1.71 -4.36
CA THR A 691 -19.40 2.08 -5.63
C THR A 691 -18.79 1.29 -6.79
N TYR A 692 -17.46 1.21 -6.87
CA TYR A 692 -16.76 0.46 -7.91
C TYR A 692 -17.13 -1.02 -7.90
N LEU A 693 -17.14 -1.68 -6.73
CA LEU A 693 -17.55 -3.09 -6.61
C LEU A 693 -18.98 -3.29 -7.11
N ILE A 694 -19.93 -2.43 -6.69
CA ILE A 694 -21.33 -2.53 -7.11
C ILE A 694 -21.44 -2.40 -8.63
N ILE A 695 -20.69 -1.45 -9.24
CA ILE A 695 -20.65 -1.27 -10.70
C ILE A 695 -20.05 -2.49 -11.42
N VAL A 696 -18.98 -3.08 -10.89
CA VAL A 696 -18.41 -4.34 -11.41
C VAL A 696 -19.45 -5.46 -11.40
N MET A 697 -20.20 -5.59 -10.30
CA MET A 697 -21.20 -6.64 -10.12
C MET A 697 -22.46 -6.44 -10.96
N ILE A 698 -22.98 -5.19 -11.07
CA ILE A 698 -24.13 -4.92 -11.95
C ILE A 698 -23.78 -5.08 -13.42
N THR A 699 -22.53 -4.74 -13.81
CA THR A 699 -22.03 -5.04 -15.15
C THR A 699 -22.06 -6.54 -15.37
N ALA A 700 -21.47 -7.36 -14.48
CA ALA A 700 -21.50 -8.82 -14.60
C ALA A 700 -22.94 -9.39 -14.69
N LEU A 701 -23.88 -8.86 -13.90
CA LEU A 701 -25.28 -9.26 -13.93
C LEU A 701 -25.94 -8.94 -15.28
N SER A 702 -25.67 -7.74 -15.83
CA SER A 702 -26.17 -7.32 -17.14
C SER A 702 -25.60 -8.14 -18.30
N ARG A 703 -24.46 -8.82 -18.07
CA ARG A 703 -23.78 -9.71 -19.03
C ARG A 703 -24.13 -11.18 -18.83
N GLY A 704 -25.16 -11.49 -18.06
CA GLY A 704 -25.66 -12.86 -17.90
C GLY A 704 -25.11 -13.61 -16.70
N ARG A 705 -24.51 -12.90 -15.73
CA ARG A 705 -23.93 -13.50 -14.50
C ARG A 705 -22.98 -14.67 -14.83
N PRO A 706 -21.87 -14.38 -15.55
CA PRO A 706 -21.01 -15.43 -16.05
C PRO A 706 -20.31 -16.19 -14.92
N HIS A 707 -20.22 -17.51 -15.07
CA HIS A 707 -19.45 -18.35 -14.16
C HIS A 707 -17.97 -18.29 -14.53
N PHE A 708 -17.08 -18.41 -13.54
CA PHE A 708 -15.66 -18.53 -13.80
C PHE A 708 -15.27 -19.98 -14.07
N ASN A 709 -14.47 -20.16 -15.11
CA ASN A 709 -13.83 -21.42 -15.49
C ASN A 709 -12.33 -21.28 -15.26
N THR A 710 -11.92 -21.50 -14.01
CA THR A 710 -10.52 -21.31 -13.60
C THR A 710 -9.58 -22.29 -14.29
N ASP A 711 -10.02 -23.52 -14.51
CA ASP A 711 -9.24 -24.53 -15.22
C ASP A 711 -8.94 -24.11 -16.67
N LEU A 712 -9.90 -23.42 -17.32
CA LEU A 712 -9.72 -22.94 -18.69
C LEU A 712 -8.68 -21.82 -18.77
N ILE A 713 -8.74 -20.79 -17.90
CA ILE A 713 -7.72 -19.74 -17.91
C ILE A 713 -6.33 -20.29 -17.56
N MET A 714 -6.27 -21.29 -16.66
CA MET A 714 -5.02 -21.99 -16.32
C MET A 714 -4.52 -22.93 -17.43
N SER A 715 -5.35 -23.26 -18.42
CA SER A 715 -4.95 -24.07 -19.58
C SER A 715 -4.23 -23.26 -20.67
N TYR A 716 -4.38 -21.93 -20.69
CA TYR A 716 -3.72 -21.07 -21.68
C TYR A 716 -2.21 -20.99 -21.46
N ASN A 717 -1.43 -20.71 -22.50
CA ASN A 717 0.03 -20.73 -22.44
C ASN A 717 0.56 -19.76 -21.36
N PRO A 718 1.35 -20.21 -20.36
CA PRO A 718 1.98 -19.33 -19.38
C PRO A 718 3.14 -18.50 -19.94
N TYR A 719 3.64 -18.83 -21.13
CA TYR A 719 4.72 -18.13 -21.82
C TYR A 719 4.28 -17.71 -23.23
N PRO A 720 3.21 -16.90 -23.37
CA PRO A 720 2.71 -16.51 -24.69
C PRO A 720 3.78 -15.71 -25.43
N ILE A 721 4.01 -16.07 -26.70
CA ILE A 721 5.01 -15.44 -27.56
C ILE A 721 4.36 -15.04 -28.85
N ALA A 722 4.71 -13.85 -29.32
CA ALA A 722 4.22 -13.34 -30.58
C ALA A 722 4.60 -14.29 -31.74
N PRO A 723 3.65 -14.60 -32.64
CA PRO A 723 3.90 -15.52 -33.75
C PRO A 723 5.02 -14.98 -34.63
N ARG A 724 5.77 -15.88 -35.28
CA ARG A 724 6.87 -15.52 -36.19
C ARG A 724 8.05 -14.76 -35.55
N THR A 725 8.12 -14.66 -34.23
CA THR A 725 9.28 -14.12 -33.50
C THR A 725 10.31 -15.18 -33.10
N GLY A 726 10.26 -16.36 -33.73
CA GLY A 726 11.24 -17.41 -33.54
C GLY A 726 12.61 -16.98 -34.05
N ILE A 727 13.67 -17.27 -33.28
CA ILE A 727 15.04 -16.99 -33.69
C ILE A 727 15.51 -18.12 -34.61
N ASN A 728 15.87 -17.80 -35.86
CA ASN A 728 16.55 -18.74 -36.76
C ASN A 728 18.03 -18.85 -36.36
N ASN A 729 18.34 -19.77 -35.44
CA ASN A 729 19.70 -19.95 -34.94
C ASN A 729 20.55 -20.85 -35.85
N SER A 730 21.66 -20.32 -36.37
CA SER A 730 22.74 -21.16 -36.92
C SER A 730 24.14 -20.86 -36.39
N LYS A 731 24.39 -19.80 -35.59
CA LYS A 731 25.78 -19.36 -35.28
C LYS A 731 26.00 -18.61 -33.94
N GLY A 732 25.62 -19.17 -32.78
CA GLY A 732 25.96 -18.55 -31.48
C GLY A 732 26.07 -19.55 -30.32
N GLU A 733 26.94 -19.24 -29.34
CA GLU A 733 26.96 -19.90 -28.03
C GLU A 733 25.98 -19.17 -27.10
N PHE A 734 24.96 -19.88 -26.62
CA PHE A 734 23.90 -19.33 -25.76
C PHE A 734 23.82 -20.11 -24.44
N LEU A 735 23.41 -19.43 -23.35
CA LEU A 735 23.18 -20.06 -22.04
C LEU A 735 22.07 -21.12 -22.11
N SER A 736 21.02 -20.85 -22.88
CA SER A 736 19.90 -21.76 -23.15
C SER A 736 19.36 -21.50 -24.56
N ASP A 737 18.53 -22.41 -25.07
CA ASP A 737 17.90 -22.26 -26.39
C ASP A 737 16.95 -21.05 -26.39
N PRO A 738 17.25 -19.97 -27.14
CA PRO A 738 16.43 -18.77 -27.15
C PRO A 738 15.20 -18.90 -28.08
N SER A 739 15.06 -20.02 -28.81
CA SER A 739 13.84 -20.36 -29.55
C SER A 739 12.79 -21.03 -28.67
N ASN A 740 13.19 -21.56 -27.51
CA ASN A 740 12.29 -22.19 -26.54
C ASN A 740 11.43 -21.13 -25.83
N GLU A 741 10.12 -21.32 -25.78
CA GLU A 741 9.21 -20.36 -25.14
C GLU A 741 9.45 -20.19 -23.64
N LYS A 742 9.89 -21.26 -22.97
CA LYS A 742 10.10 -21.29 -21.52
C LYS A 742 11.35 -20.55 -21.06
N THR A 743 12.21 -20.15 -22.00
CA THR A 743 13.46 -19.41 -21.71
C THR A 743 13.32 -17.92 -22.00
N ARG A 744 12.13 -17.46 -22.43
CA ARG A 744 11.85 -16.07 -22.80
C ARG A 744 10.91 -15.39 -21.81
N ASN A 745 11.10 -14.08 -21.64
CA ASN A 745 10.13 -13.25 -20.93
C ASN A 745 8.98 -12.86 -21.89
N ALA A 746 7.80 -13.43 -21.67
CA ALA A 746 6.60 -13.22 -22.48
C ALA A 746 6.15 -11.75 -22.54
N TRP A 747 6.32 -11.00 -21.43
CA TRP A 747 5.86 -9.61 -21.33
C TRP A 747 6.52 -8.68 -22.36
N LEU A 748 7.76 -8.96 -22.77
CA LEU A 748 8.43 -8.15 -23.79
C LEU A 748 7.69 -8.20 -25.12
N SER A 749 7.26 -9.40 -25.54
CA SER A 749 6.51 -9.57 -26.81
C SER A 749 5.09 -9.01 -26.68
N LEU A 750 4.42 -9.29 -25.56
CA LEU A 750 3.07 -8.77 -25.29
C LEU A 750 3.02 -7.24 -25.33
N VAL A 751 3.93 -6.56 -24.62
CA VAL A 751 4.00 -5.10 -24.60
C VAL A 751 4.31 -4.55 -25.99
N GLU A 752 5.37 -5.06 -26.63
CA GLU A 752 5.81 -4.57 -27.92
C GLU A 752 4.73 -4.69 -28.99
N SER A 753 4.05 -5.84 -29.08
CA SER A 753 2.97 -6.05 -30.05
C SER A 753 1.72 -5.23 -29.71
N SER A 754 1.40 -5.02 -28.43
CA SER A 754 0.20 -4.26 -28.02
C SER A 754 0.24 -2.78 -28.40
N LEU A 755 1.45 -2.19 -28.49
CA LEU A 755 1.64 -0.78 -28.82
C LEU A 755 1.12 -0.41 -30.23
N TYR A 756 1.07 -1.38 -31.14
CA TYR A 756 0.65 -1.18 -32.53
C TYR A 756 -0.81 -1.55 -32.79
N ALA A 757 -1.56 -1.96 -31.77
CA ALA A 757 -2.99 -2.19 -31.93
C ALA A 757 -3.68 -0.88 -32.32
N GLU A 758 -4.59 -0.92 -33.29
CA GLU A 758 -5.32 0.26 -33.74
C GLU A 758 -6.31 0.76 -32.67
N ASP A 759 -6.88 -0.17 -31.88
CA ASP A 759 -7.77 0.19 -30.78
C ASP A 759 -7.01 0.52 -29.49
N SER A 760 -7.56 1.42 -28.69
CA SER A 760 -6.96 1.84 -27.41
C SER A 760 -7.14 0.80 -26.29
N HIS A 761 -8.04 -0.18 -26.44
CA HIS A 761 -8.38 -1.11 -25.37
C HIS A 761 -7.34 -2.21 -25.22
N THR A 762 -6.82 -2.75 -26.32
CA THR A 762 -5.75 -3.77 -26.28
C THR A 762 -4.53 -3.30 -25.47
N PRO A 763 -3.88 -2.17 -25.76
CA PRO A 763 -2.75 -1.71 -24.96
C PRO A 763 -3.17 -1.37 -23.51
N LYS A 764 -4.40 -0.88 -23.28
CA LYS A 764 -4.92 -0.68 -21.91
C LYS A 764 -5.01 -1.99 -21.13
N SER A 765 -5.56 -3.05 -21.74
CA SER A 765 -5.69 -4.35 -21.09
C SER A 765 -4.32 -4.95 -20.78
N ILE A 766 -3.38 -4.87 -21.73
CA ILE A 766 -2.01 -5.35 -21.53
C ILE A 766 -1.31 -4.55 -20.42
N ARG A 767 -1.47 -3.23 -20.37
CA ARG A 767 -0.95 -2.39 -19.27
C ARG A 767 -1.54 -2.79 -17.92
N SER A 768 -2.86 -2.99 -17.82
CA SER A 768 -3.51 -3.43 -16.57
C SER A 768 -3.00 -4.78 -16.10
N LEU A 769 -2.95 -5.77 -16.99
CA LEU A 769 -2.48 -7.12 -16.65
C LEU A 769 -0.99 -7.15 -16.31
N LEU A 770 -0.17 -6.37 -17.01
CA LEU A 770 1.23 -6.20 -16.68
C LEU A 770 1.40 -5.57 -15.29
N HIS A 771 0.64 -4.51 -14.98
CA HIS A 771 0.65 -3.90 -13.66
C HIS A 771 0.26 -4.91 -12.57
N HIS A 772 -0.86 -5.62 -12.74
CA HIS A 772 -1.28 -6.66 -11.80
C HIS A 772 -0.22 -7.76 -11.66
N SER A 773 0.41 -8.17 -12.77
CA SER A 773 1.49 -9.17 -12.74
C SER A 773 2.73 -8.68 -11.98
N THR A 774 3.08 -7.39 -12.06
CA THR A 774 4.20 -6.84 -11.27
C THR A 774 3.96 -6.88 -9.77
N LEU A 775 2.70 -6.78 -9.34
CA LEU A 775 2.33 -6.79 -7.91
C LEU A 775 2.03 -8.19 -7.39
N TYR A 776 1.34 -9.00 -8.19
CA TYR A 776 0.67 -10.23 -7.75
C TYR A 776 1.09 -11.47 -8.56
N GLY A 777 1.98 -11.33 -9.54
CA GLY A 777 2.43 -12.44 -10.40
C GLY A 777 3.25 -13.51 -9.69
N GLY A 778 3.81 -13.20 -8.52
CA GLY A 778 4.56 -14.14 -7.67
C GLY A 778 3.69 -14.96 -6.71
N ILE A 779 2.37 -14.77 -6.69
CA ILE A 779 1.48 -15.49 -5.78
C ILE A 779 1.38 -16.97 -6.21
N PRO A 780 1.64 -17.95 -5.33
CA PRO A 780 1.53 -19.37 -5.66
C PRO A 780 0.06 -19.83 -5.80
N ALA A 781 -0.14 -21.04 -6.32
CA ALA A 781 -1.48 -21.63 -6.47
C ALA A 781 -2.25 -21.63 -5.14
N GLY A 782 -3.50 -21.15 -5.16
CA GLY A 782 -4.34 -21.04 -3.96
C GLY A 782 -3.94 -19.91 -3.00
N GLY A 783 -2.94 -19.10 -3.38
CA GLY A 783 -2.43 -17.99 -2.57
C GLY A 783 -3.22 -16.69 -2.69
N PHE A 784 -4.19 -16.58 -3.61
CA PHE A 784 -5.07 -15.43 -3.67
C PHE A 784 -6.01 -15.38 -2.46
N ILE A 785 -6.37 -14.16 -2.03
CA ILE A 785 -7.28 -13.97 -0.89
C ILE A 785 -8.63 -14.62 -1.21
N GLY A 786 -9.05 -15.61 -0.39
CA GLY A 786 -10.31 -16.33 -0.59
C GLY A 786 -10.26 -17.50 -1.57
N ALA A 787 -9.08 -17.86 -2.10
CA ALA A 787 -8.91 -19.01 -3.02
C ALA A 787 -8.65 -20.35 -2.30
N GLU A 788 -9.03 -20.46 -1.02
CA GLU A 788 -8.74 -21.66 -0.22
C GLU A 788 -9.62 -22.85 -0.63
N ALA A 789 -9.00 -24.03 -0.76
CA ALA A 789 -9.71 -25.23 -1.22
C ALA A 789 -10.89 -25.65 -0.32
N ALA A 790 -10.81 -25.36 0.98
CA ALA A 790 -11.84 -25.72 1.95
C ALA A 790 -13.09 -24.81 1.92
N ARG A 791 -13.00 -23.60 1.36
CA ARG A 791 -14.11 -22.63 1.28
C ARG A 791 -14.43 -22.19 -0.16
N GLN A 792 -14.01 -22.98 -1.17
CA GLN A 792 -14.22 -22.61 -2.57
C GLN A 792 -15.71 -22.58 -2.95
N LEU A 793 -16.21 -21.39 -3.29
CA LEU A 793 -17.50 -21.21 -3.97
C LEU A 793 -17.35 -21.13 -5.50
N ILE A 794 -16.12 -20.87 -5.97
CA ILE A 794 -15.74 -20.87 -7.38
C ILE A 794 -14.95 -22.15 -7.64
N PRO A 795 -15.47 -23.09 -8.47
CA PRO A 795 -14.76 -24.33 -8.76
C PRO A 795 -13.36 -24.10 -9.35
N GLY A 796 -12.37 -24.84 -8.85
CA GLY A 796 -11.00 -24.84 -9.36
C GLY A 796 -10.18 -23.60 -8.97
N ILE A 797 -10.72 -22.66 -8.20
CA ILE A 797 -10.03 -21.40 -7.87
C ILE A 797 -8.72 -21.61 -7.10
N CYS A 798 -8.61 -22.71 -6.33
CA CYS A 798 -7.41 -23.07 -5.59
C CYS A 798 -6.23 -23.48 -6.48
N THR A 799 -6.45 -23.70 -7.79
CA THR A 799 -5.37 -23.97 -8.75
C THR A 799 -4.81 -22.70 -9.37
N ALA A 800 -5.53 -21.57 -9.28
CA ALA A 800 -5.08 -20.30 -9.82
C ALA A 800 -3.89 -19.76 -9.05
N ASP A 801 -2.88 -19.31 -9.80
CA ASP A 801 -1.67 -18.67 -9.31
C ASP A 801 -1.45 -17.31 -10.02
N GLY A 802 -0.39 -16.59 -9.68
CA GLY A 802 -0.04 -15.31 -10.28
C GLY A 802 0.18 -15.34 -11.80
N SER A 803 0.31 -16.51 -12.43
CA SER A 803 0.42 -16.62 -13.89
C SER A 803 -0.90 -16.32 -14.62
N ILE A 804 -2.04 -16.21 -13.93
CA ILE A 804 -3.32 -15.81 -14.57
C ILE A 804 -3.20 -14.50 -15.35
N PHE A 805 -2.38 -13.55 -14.90
CA PHE A 805 -2.25 -12.24 -15.55
C PHE A 805 -1.55 -12.34 -16.90
N VAL A 806 -0.46 -13.11 -17.01
CA VAL A 806 0.26 -13.29 -18.28
C VAL A 806 -0.52 -14.20 -19.23
N ARG A 807 -1.22 -15.22 -18.70
CA ARG A 807 -2.12 -16.07 -19.49
C ARG A 807 -3.29 -15.28 -20.07
N ALA A 808 -3.91 -14.42 -19.26
CA ALA A 808 -4.95 -13.50 -19.71
C ALA A 808 -4.43 -12.55 -20.82
N ALA A 809 -3.21 -12.04 -20.67
CA ALA A 809 -2.60 -11.16 -21.67
C ALA A 809 -2.37 -11.89 -23.00
N GLY A 810 -1.85 -13.12 -22.96
CA GLY A 810 -1.71 -13.99 -24.13
C GLY A 810 -3.05 -14.28 -24.80
N MET A 811 -4.06 -14.66 -24.01
CA MET A 811 -5.42 -14.90 -24.50
C MET A 811 -6.00 -13.66 -25.21
N ILE A 812 -5.85 -12.47 -24.63
CA ILE A 812 -6.32 -11.22 -25.26
C ILE A 812 -5.61 -11.00 -26.60
N MET A 813 -4.30 -11.19 -26.67
CA MET A 813 -3.54 -11.03 -27.91
C MET A 813 -3.94 -12.07 -28.97
N ASP A 814 -4.19 -13.32 -28.59
CA ASP A 814 -4.65 -14.37 -29.51
C ASP A 814 -6.07 -14.11 -30.05
N VAL A 815 -6.94 -13.53 -29.22
CA VAL A 815 -8.29 -13.13 -29.61
C VAL A 815 -8.27 -11.91 -30.54
N LYS A 816 -7.48 -10.88 -30.19
CA LYS A 816 -7.43 -9.61 -30.92
C LYS A 816 -6.54 -9.64 -32.16
N GLY A 817 -5.59 -10.56 -32.20
CA GLY A 817 -4.58 -10.72 -33.24
C GLY A 817 -3.28 -9.98 -32.91
N TRP A 818 -2.16 -10.64 -33.20
CA TRP A 818 -0.80 -10.09 -33.12
C TRP A 818 -0.51 -9.19 -34.34
N CYS A 819 -1.04 -7.97 -34.31
CA CYS A 819 -1.08 -7.06 -35.46
C CYS A 819 0.32 -6.70 -36.02
N ARG A 820 1.28 -6.39 -35.14
CA ARG A 820 2.67 -6.12 -35.53
C ARG A 820 3.29 -7.30 -36.30
N GLU A 821 2.91 -8.53 -35.94
CA GLU A 821 3.40 -9.76 -36.55
C GLU A 821 2.60 -10.19 -37.81
N GLY A 822 1.66 -9.34 -38.25
CA GLY A 822 0.91 -9.48 -39.49
C GLY A 822 -0.37 -10.28 -39.37
N GLU A 823 -0.89 -10.50 -38.16
CA GLU A 823 -2.24 -11.03 -37.98
C GLU A 823 -3.30 -9.94 -38.17
N LYS A 824 -4.51 -10.35 -38.60
CA LYS A 824 -5.64 -9.43 -38.74
C LYS A 824 -6.18 -9.02 -37.38
N VAL A 825 -6.36 -7.71 -37.17
CA VAL A 825 -7.05 -7.17 -36.01
C VAL A 825 -8.51 -7.62 -36.03
N ARG A 826 -9.00 -8.12 -34.89
CA ARG A 826 -10.40 -8.54 -34.71
C ARG A 826 -11.13 -7.57 -33.76
N PRO A 827 -12.43 -7.32 -33.94
CA PRO A 827 -13.19 -6.49 -33.01
C PRO A 827 -13.35 -7.20 -31.65
N TRP A 828 -13.62 -6.41 -30.61
CA TRP A 828 -14.00 -6.93 -29.29
C TRP A 828 -15.38 -7.59 -29.33
N ASP A 829 -15.60 -8.65 -28.53
CA ASP A 829 -16.90 -9.33 -28.48
C ASP A 829 -17.90 -8.51 -27.66
N MET A 830 -18.97 -8.08 -28.30
CA MET A 830 -20.06 -7.32 -27.68
C MET A 830 -21.20 -8.22 -27.19
N LYS A 831 -21.18 -9.53 -27.48
CA LYS A 831 -22.18 -10.48 -27.00
C LYS A 831 -21.91 -10.86 -25.53
N PRO A 832 -22.95 -10.94 -24.69
CA PRO A 832 -22.78 -11.17 -23.25
C PRO A 832 -22.37 -12.62 -22.95
N SER A 833 -21.18 -12.80 -22.38
CA SER A 833 -20.59 -14.13 -22.16
C SER A 833 -21.36 -15.05 -21.21
N GLY A 834 -22.25 -14.52 -20.37
CA GLY A 834 -23.02 -15.31 -19.41
C GLY A 834 -24.20 -16.09 -19.99
N TYR A 835 -24.67 -15.75 -21.19
CA TYR A 835 -25.83 -16.39 -21.82
C TYR A 835 -25.42 -17.53 -22.76
N ASP A 836 -26.16 -18.64 -22.75
CA ASP A 836 -25.88 -19.79 -23.63
C ASP A 836 -25.95 -19.41 -25.11
N GLU A 837 -26.93 -18.59 -25.46
CA GLU A 837 -27.20 -18.07 -26.80
C GLU A 837 -26.03 -17.22 -27.35
N ALA A 838 -25.18 -16.67 -26.49
CA ALA A 838 -24.01 -15.90 -26.92
C ALA A 838 -22.85 -16.79 -27.43
N TRP A 839 -22.93 -18.10 -27.21
CA TRP A 839 -21.92 -19.09 -27.60
C TRP A 839 -22.33 -19.95 -28.80
N GLU A 840 -23.60 -19.88 -29.20
CA GLU A 840 -24.10 -20.48 -30.43
C GLU A 840 -23.48 -19.76 -31.65
N LYS A 841 -23.00 -20.55 -32.62
CA LYS A 841 -22.27 -20.06 -33.79
C LYS A 841 -23.19 -19.48 -34.85
#